data_AF-A0A1V6Q9D2-F1
#
_entry.id   AF-A0A1V6Q9D2-F1
#
_cell.length_a   1.000
_cell.length_b   1.000
_cell.length_c   1.000
_cell.angle_alpha   90.00
_cell.angle_beta   90.00
_cell.angle_gamma   90.00
#
_symmetry.space_group_name_H-M   'P 1'
#
loop_
_entity.id
_entity.type
_entity.pdbx_description
1 polymer ?
#
loop_
_entity_poly.entity_id
_entity_poly.type
_entity_poly.pdbx_seq_one_letter_code
_entity_poly.pdbx_strand_id
1 'polypeptide(L)'
;MSNTEKKPNFLVIVADDLGFSDISPYGGEIETPALAKLAKEGIRLTNFHTASACSPTRSMLFSGTDNHIAGLGTNYDPSSLKRDMLTHIVGQMAEFVRNFGDHFKNKPGYEGYLNWRVAALSEILQDSGYHTIMSGKWHLGMTKEIAPCSRGFDKNFSLLPGASNHYNYEPQLEDGEFQAPCINTTGFWMEGEKVLDQTADLPKDFYSTQTFTDKMIGFLGNRSEEESQKPFFAYLPYTAPHWPLQAPREIVEKYAGKYDDGPDALTQKRLQRLKELGLVDEAVEHASPVGKLGKDWNDLSPEEKKISARKMEVFAAMVDQLDTNVGRVIEHLDSTGELDNTFVLFMSDNGAEGAALEALPLMGGKKMMGDIISKYYNNTLENIGEPDSFVWYGARWACAATAPSRGFKGWVTEGGIRCPCVIRYPPFHAKPEAITNAFTTVMDILPTILNLAGVSHPGAQFRGREVVLPRGQSWVSHLASDDYKTTSVHKENVHIHGWELFGMRAIREGKYKAVWIAEPRGKDEWELFNVESDPAEIHNLTQTQPDTLARLVQHWEQYYAETGMVQTPVVDRKMKLCQRKSAGHIEMTKLESYPIAIIGGGPVGLVSSVLLSQQKIPHILFERYPSTSIHPKACGMNMRTVEIFRQIGIEKEVLEQRAPPETASRTTWRTNLGPTGQAIIGRDAWGGGAYQREYKEASPCPYVVIPQIRLEPIIQRKAIELNPQGIRYGVEVTDVKEDGDRVILTTRDNNGSGVYQVEARYVIGADGGRGLTDQLGIKWEGERDIIDMVSAHIVAPLSAHHPDPRNFITWFIDPLKGGSIRTGYLYHLGPYPATTTTEEWLFACAVNPENVQYFKTEDMIERIHDTLQIPNLDNDLKSISHWRVNSLVAERYRSEQGCIFLVGDAAHRIPPWGALGLNTGIQDAHNLVWKLSVAIRSDQLGRYNALLDTYEAERRPIGLRVAKTSLHNLQSHALIMDSALGISPENDTASNVKAMEEYFTPDSTEG
;
A
#
# COMPACT_ATOMS: atom_id res chain seq x y z
N MET A 1 -0.93 44.11 33.50
CA MET A 1 -1.91 43.99 32.40
C MET A 1 -1.68 42.63 31.77
N SER A 2 -2.64 41.71 31.90
CA SER A 2 -2.53 40.35 31.35
C SER A 2 -2.61 40.42 29.83
N ASN A 3 -1.47 40.26 29.14
CA ASN A 3 -1.43 40.18 27.69
C ASN A 3 -1.91 38.78 27.28
N THR A 4 -3.21 38.58 27.18
CA THR A 4 -3.76 37.37 26.55
C THR A 4 -3.47 37.47 25.06
N GLU A 5 -2.43 36.80 24.58
CA GLU A 5 -2.11 36.73 23.15
C GLU A 5 -3.34 36.24 22.36
N LYS A 6 -3.76 37.02 21.37
CA LYS A 6 -4.87 36.66 20.47
C LYS A 6 -4.44 35.44 19.65
N LYS A 7 -5.30 34.42 19.55
CA LYS A 7 -5.04 33.27 18.66
C LYS A 7 -4.83 33.75 17.22
N PRO A 8 -3.91 33.14 16.46
CA PRO A 8 -3.67 33.54 15.07
C PRO A 8 -4.86 33.19 14.18
N ASN A 9 -5.02 33.95 13.11
CA ASN A 9 -5.83 33.59 11.97
C ASN A 9 -5.00 32.75 10.99
N PHE A 10 -5.65 32.00 10.12
CA PHE A 10 -5.00 31.20 9.09
C PHE A 10 -5.60 31.51 7.73
N LEU A 11 -4.75 31.80 6.75
CA LEU A 11 -5.12 31.90 5.34
C LEU A 11 -4.26 30.92 4.53
N VAL A 12 -4.88 29.87 4.03
CA VAL A 12 -4.24 28.85 3.17
C VAL A 12 -4.72 29.04 1.74
N ILE A 13 -3.82 29.48 0.88
CA ILE A 13 -4.05 29.73 -0.54
C ILE A 13 -3.39 28.61 -1.34
N VAL A 14 -4.16 27.98 -2.23
CA VAL A 14 -3.68 26.88 -3.06
C VAL A 14 -3.89 27.24 -4.53
N ALA A 15 -2.80 27.32 -5.29
CA ALA A 15 -2.82 27.38 -6.75
C ALA A 15 -2.89 25.96 -7.34
N ASP A 16 -3.54 25.82 -8.49
CA ASP A 16 -3.87 24.53 -9.11
C ASP A 16 -3.00 24.32 -10.35
N ASP A 17 -2.07 23.36 -10.31
CA ASP A 17 -1.07 23.08 -11.35
C ASP A 17 -0.02 24.18 -11.62
N LEU A 18 0.25 25.06 -10.65
CA LEU A 18 1.29 26.08 -10.76
C LEU A 18 2.69 25.45 -10.62
N GLY A 19 3.55 25.68 -11.61
CA GLY A 19 4.91 25.16 -11.61
C GLY A 19 5.85 25.86 -10.63
N PHE A 20 6.92 25.16 -10.26
CA PHE A 20 7.90 25.60 -9.25
C PHE A 20 8.46 27.00 -9.53
N SER A 21 8.79 27.30 -10.78
CA SER A 21 9.42 28.56 -11.20
C SER A 21 8.50 29.51 -11.97
N ASP A 22 7.17 29.36 -11.87
CA ASP A 22 6.23 30.27 -12.55
C ASP A 22 6.15 31.65 -11.90
N ILE A 23 6.25 31.71 -10.57
CA ILE A 23 6.11 32.96 -9.81
C ILE A 23 7.45 33.66 -9.64
N SER A 24 7.44 35.00 -9.64
CA SER A 24 8.67 35.79 -9.54
C SER A 24 9.54 35.51 -8.29
N PRO A 25 8.99 35.14 -7.10
CA PRO A 25 9.82 34.74 -5.96
C PRO A 25 10.63 33.46 -6.16
N TYR A 26 10.22 32.66 -7.15
CA TYR A 26 10.86 31.42 -7.59
C TYR A 26 11.49 31.56 -8.98
N GLY A 27 11.76 32.80 -9.41
CA GLY A 27 12.50 33.09 -10.63
C GLY A 27 11.67 33.18 -11.91
N GLY A 28 10.36 33.13 -11.80
CA GLY A 28 9.45 33.33 -12.93
C GLY A 28 9.45 34.77 -13.45
N GLU A 29 9.18 34.89 -14.74
CA GLU A 29 9.00 36.15 -15.47
C GLU A 29 7.59 36.72 -15.36
N ILE A 30 6.62 35.95 -14.86
CA ILE A 30 5.22 36.35 -14.72
C ILE A 30 5.11 37.42 -13.63
N GLU A 31 4.27 38.43 -13.86
CA GLU A 31 4.05 39.51 -12.90
C GLU A 31 3.28 38.99 -11.68
N THR A 32 3.99 38.72 -10.59
CA THR A 32 3.39 38.27 -9.32
C THR A 32 3.84 39.13 -8.12
N PRO A 33 3.56 40.45 -8.12
CA PRO A 33 4.02 41.36 -7.09
C PRO A 33 3.47 41.07 -5.68
N ALA A 34 2.25 40.54 -5.54
CA ALA A 34 1.68 40.23 -4.22
C ALA A 34 2.44 39.07 -3.56
N LEU A 35 2.68 37.99 -4.30
CA LEU A 35 3.50 36.86 -3.86
C LEU A 35 4.96 37.26 -3.64
N ALA A 36 5.50 38.19 -4.43
CA ALA A 36 6.82 38.79 -4.18
C ALA A 36 6.89 39.54 -2.86
N LYS A 37 5.86 40.32 -2.52
CA LYS A 37 5.77 40.97 -1.21
C LYS A 37 5.70 39.94 -0.08
N LEU A 38 4.84 38.93 -0.19
CA LEU A 38 4.73 37.87 0.82
C LEU A 38 6.03 37.10 1.02
N ALA A 39 6.74 36.77 -0.06
CA ALA A 39 8.02 36.07 0.01
C ALA A 39 9.16 36.95 0.56
N LYS A 40 9.14 38.25 0.27
CA LYS A 40 10.11 39.21 0.79
C LYS A 40 9.99 39.38 2.31
N GLU A 41 8.77 39.39 2.82
CA GLU A 41 8.44 39.51 4.25
C GLU A 41 8.31 38.15 4.96
N GLY A 42 8.49 37.06 4.22
CA GLY A 42 8.21 35.70 4.67
C GLY A 42 9.35 34.74 4.39
N ILE A 43 9.01 33.46 4.28
CA ILE A 43 9.92 32.33 4.14
C ILE A 43 9.51 31.54 2.89
N ARG A 44 10.46 31.28 2.00
CA ARG A 44 10.31 30.38 0.84
C ARG A 44 10.81 28.98 1.18
N LEU A 45 10.04 27.96 0.81
CA LEU A 45 10.40 26.56 1.01
C LEU A 45 10.74 25.92 -0.34
N THR A 46 12.01 25.54 -0.54
CA THR A 46 12.46 24.95 -1.81
C THR A 46 12.33 23.43 -1.88
N ASN A 47 12.07 22.77 -0.74
CA ASN A 47 12.02 21.30 -0.58
C ASN A 47 10.67 20.87 0.03
N PHE A 48 9.60 21.58 -0.35
CA PHE A 48 8.22 21.28 0.05
C PHE A 48 7.55 20.34 -0.95
N HIS A 49 6.96 19.26 -0.44
CA HIS A 49 6.39 18.19 -1.26
C HIS A 49 4.89 18.01 -1.08
N THR A 50 4.21 17.77 -2.19
CA THR A 50 2.80 17.39 -2.26
C THR A 50 2.67 15.93 -2.73
N ALA A 51 1.46 15.45 -2.98
CA ALA A 51 1.30 14.33 -3.91
C ALA A 51 1.46 14.83 -5.35
N SER A 52 1.44 13.91 -6.32
CA SER A 52 1.63 14.26 -7.73
C SER A 52 0.35 14.72 -8.44
N ALA A 53 -0.78 14.89 -7.72
CA ALA A 53 -2.03 15.41 -8.29
C ALA A 53 -2.96 16.04 -7.24
N CYS A 54 -3.96 16.79 -7.73
CA CYS A 54 -4.80 17.69 -6.96
C CYS A 54 -5.53 17.04 -5.76
N SER A 55 -6.43 16.08 -5.99
CA SER A 55 -7.26 15.51 -4.91
C SER A 55 -6.47 14.70 -3.88
N PRO A 56 -5.44 13.90 -4.26
CA PRO A 56 -4.51 13.32 -3.29
C PRO A 56 -3.88 14.38 -2.37
N THR A 57 -3.29 15.44 -2.92
CA THR A 57 -2.66 16.50 -2.13
C THR A 57 -3.63 17.18 -1.17
N ARG A 58 -4.82 17.54 -1.66
CA ARG A 58 -5.86 18.18 -0.85
C ARG A 58 -6.32 17.27 0.30
N SER A 59 -6.42 15.96 0.05
CA SER A 59 -6.76 15.00 1.10
C SER A 59 -5.68 14.92 2.18
N MET A 60 -4.39 15.01 1.79
CA MET A 60 -3.26 15.01 2.71
C MET A 60 -3.19 16.32 3.52
N LEU A 61 -3.47 17.47 2.89
CA LEU A 61 -3.55 18.77 3.57
C LEU A 61 -4.56 18.75 4.72
N PHE A 62 -5.76 18.26 4.44
CA PHE A 62 -6.84 18.25 5.43
C PHE A 62 -6.71 17.15 6.48
N SER A 63 -6.00 16.06 6.20
CA SER A 63 -5.91 14.91 7.12
C SER A 63 -4.58 14.82 7.86
N GLY A 64 -3.54 15.50 7.38
CA GLY A 64 -2.17 15.35 7.88
C GLY A 64 -1.59 13.96 7.67
N THR A 65 -2.23 13.09 6.88
CA THR A 65 -1.80 11.72 6.58
C THR A 65 -1.82 11.47 5.06
N ASP A 66 -1.46 10.26 4.65
CA ASP A 66 -1.34 9.85 3.26
C ASP A 66 -2.72 9.74 2.55
N ASN A 67 -2.76 10.05 1.25
CA ASN A 67 -3.98 10.03 0.45
C ASN A 67 -4.66 8.65 0.38
N HIS A 68 -3.88 7.56 0.43
CA HIS A 68 -4.39 6.19 0.46
C HIS A 68 -5.16 5.88 1.74
N ILE A 69 -4.89 6.60 2.82
CA ILE A 69 -5.67 6.51 4.05
C ILE A 69 -6.87 7.47 3.99
N ALA A 70 -6.65 8.68 3.50
CA ALA A 70 -7.64 9.77 3.49
C ALA A 70 -8.78 9.60 2.47
N GLY A 71 -8.74 8.58 1.62
CA GLY A 71 -9.85 8.16 0.74
C GLY A 71 -9.65 8.45 -0.74
N LEU A 72 -8.45 8.91 -1.10
CA LEU A 72 -8.02 9.22 -2.45
C LEU A 72 -6.78 8.38 -2.83
N GLY A 73 -6.74 7.12 -2.38
CA GLY A 73 -5.84 6.08 -2.85
C GLY A 73 -6.37 5.44 -4.11
N THR A 74 -5.48 5.08 -5.03
CA THR A 74 -5.89 4.60 -6.36
C THR A 74 -4.67 4.12 -7.12
N ASN A 75 -4.65 2.83 -7.47
CA ASN A 75 -3.52 2.17 -8.11
C ASN A 75 -3.85 1.85 -9.58
N TYR A 76 -2.87 1.97 -10.45
CA TYR A 76 -2.97 1.63 -11.88
C TYR A 76 -2.75 0.13 -12.16
N ASP A 77 -3.39 -0.43 -13.20
CA ASP A 77 -3.11 -1.74 -13.80
C ASP A 77 -2.68 -1.61 -15.28
N PRO A 78 -1.41 -1.88 -15.64
CA PRO A 78 -0.94 -1.93 -17.03
C PRO A 78 -1.49 -3.13 -17.82
N SER A 79 -2.00 -4.17 -17.16
CA SER A 79 -2.51 -5.39 -17.78
C SER A 79 -3.93 -5.26 -18.34
N SER A 80 -4.49 -4.04 -18.45
CA SER A 80 -5.80 -3.74 -19.03
C SER A 80 -5.78 -3.44 -20.55
N LEU A 81 -4.63 -3.62 -21.23
CA LEU A 81 -4.39 -3.34 -22.66
C LEU A 81 -5.20 -4.20 -23.66
N LYS A 82 -6.46 -3.85 -23.91
CA LYS A 82 -7.22 -4.14 -25.15
C LYS A 82 -8.16 -2.96 -25.28
N ARG A 83 -7.72 -1.97 -26.07
CA ARG A 83 -8.47 -0.78 -26.48
C ARG A 83 -8.99 0.05 -25.30
N ASP A 84 -8.06 0.70 -24.59
CA ASP A 84 -8.06 2.16 -24.39
C ASP A 84 -7.01 2.51 -23.33
N MET A 85 -5.91 3.12 -23.80
CA MET A 85 -4.69 3.35 -23.03
C MET A 85 -4.83 4.49 -22.01
N LEU A 86 -5.95 5.19 -22.00
CA LEU A 86 -6.11 6.45 -21.26
C LEU A 86 -7.40 6.51 -20.44
N THR A 87 -8.33 5.56 -20.62
CA THR A 87 -9.47 5.36 -19.70
C THR A 87 -9.03 4.96 -18.29
N HIS A 88 -7.76 4.59 -18.10
CA HIS A 88 -7.19 4.12 -16.82
C HIS A 88 -6.27 5.13 -16.13
N ILE A 89 -5.89 6.22 -16.81
CA ILE A 89 -5.15 7.35 -16.21
C ILE A 89 -6.10 8.21 -15.38
N VAL A 90 -7.42 8.13 -15.63
CA VAL A 90 -8.36 9.07 -15.04
C VAL A 90 -8.90 8.60 -13.69
N GLY A 91 -8.88 7.30 -13.39
CA GLY A 91 -9.46 6.66 -12.20
C GLY A 91 -8.88 6.99 -10.84
N GLN A 92 -8.10 8.07 -10.76
CA GLN A 92 -7.38 8.48 -9.56
C GLN A 92 -7.82 9.81 -8.98
N MET A 93 -8.65 10.55 -9.72
CA MET A 93 -9.28 11.76 -9.25
C MET A 93 -10.71 11.44 -8.83
N ALA A 94 -11.26 12.20 -7.87
CA ALA A 94 -12.58 11.95 -7.27
C ALA A 94 -13.71 11.73 -8.31
N GLU A 95 -13.59 12.36 -9.47
CA GLU A 95 -14.57 12.31 -10.57
C GLU A 95 -14.67 10.94 -11.26
N PHE A 96 -13.65 10.09 -11.13
CA PHE A 96 -13.48 8.92 -11.99
C PHE A 96 -13.52 7.61 -11.21
N VAL A 97 -13.05 7.58 -9.94
CA VAL A 97 -13.02 6.40 -9.05
C VAL A 97 -14.39 5.68 -9.00
N ARG A 98 -15.50 6.43 -9.02
CA ARG A 98 -16.88 5.89 -8.95
C ARG A 98 -17.24 4.94 -10.10
N ASN A 99 -16.49 4.95 -11.20
CA ASN A 99 -16.77 4.19 -12.42
C ASN A 99 -15.80 3.00 -12.64
N PHE A 100 -14.80 2.79 -11.78
CA PHE A 100 -13.82 1.67 -11.91
C PHE A 100 -14.25 0.41 -11.15
N GLY A 101 -15.31 -0.24 -11.65
CA GLY A 101 -15.65 -1.65 -11.40
C GLY A 101 -15.79 -2.10 -9.94
N ASP A 102 -16.10 -3.38 -9.74
CA ASP A 102 -16.19 -4.01 -8.41
C ASP A 102 -14.83 -4.09 -7.67
N HIS A 103 -13.74 -3.56 -8.25
CA HIS A 103 -12.37 -3.83 -7.80
C HIS A 103 -11.93 -2.93 -6.63
N PHE A 104 -12.15 -1.62 -6.72
CA PHE A 104 -11.87 -0.66 -5.65
C PHE A 104 -13.09 -0.40 -4.76
N LYS A 105 -14.26 -0.87 -5.19
CA LYS A 105 -15.52 -0.71 -4.45
C LYS A 105 -15.39 -1.32 -3.05
N ASN A 106 -15.74 -0.54 -2.03
CA ASN A 106 -15.64 -0.88 -0.61
C ASN A 106 -14.22 -1.15 -0.09
N LYS A 107 -13.17 -0.77 -0.83
CA LYS A 107 -11.80 -0.82 -0.32
C LYS A 107 -11.55 0.43 0.53
N PRO A 108 -11.15 0.27 1.82
CA PRO A 108 -10.85 1.41 2.66
C PRO A 108 -9.70 2.19 2.02
N GLY A 109 -9.93 3.45 1.66
CA GLY A 109 -8.90 4.36 1.17
C GLY A 109 -9.11 4.79 -0.26
N TYR A 110 -10.04 4.13 -0.93
CA TYR A 110 -10.31 4.24 -2.35
C TYR A 110 -11.78 4.68 -2.56
N GLU A 111 -12.35 5.40 -1.60
CA GLU A 111 -13.75 5.84 -1.63
C GLU A 111 -14.00 6.91 -2.71
N GLY A 112 -12.96 7.64 -3.14
CA GLY A 112 -13.05 8.70 -4.14
C GLY A 112 -13.49 10.06 -3.57
N TYR A 113 -13.40 10.22 -2.25
CA TYR A 113 -13.72 11.45 -1.52
C TYR A 113 -12.96 11.46 -0.20
N LEU A 114 -12.80 12.63 0.43
CA LEU A 114 -12.20 12.71 1.76
C LEU A 114 -13.08 11.90 2.71
N ASN A 115 -12.58 10.77 3.18
CA ASN A 115 -13.39 9.83 3.93
C ASN A 115 -13.52 10.24 5.40
N TRP A 116 -14.20 9.41 6.18
CA TRP A 116 -14.48 9.66 7.59
C TRP A 116 -13.47 9.00 8.54
N ARG A 117 -12.43 8.33 8.02
CA ARG A 117 -11.31 7.77 8.81
C ARG A 117 -10.26 8.81 9.15
N VAL A 118 -10.51 10.07 8.82
CA VAL A 118 -9.67 11.23 9.15
C VAL A 118 -10.51 12.30 9.83
N ALA A 119 -9.90 13.00 10.78
CA ALA A 119 -10.44 14.25 11.33
C ALA A 119 -9.89 15.40 10.47
N ALA A 120 -10.74 16.04 9.68
CA ALA A 120 -10.25 17.11 8.81
C ALA A 120 -9.82 18.33 9.65
N LEU A 121 -8.76 19.02 9.22
CA LEU A 121 -8.25 20.23 9.86
C LEU A 121 -9.37 21.25 10.14
N SER A 122 -10.26 21.47 9.17
CA SER A 122 -11.42 22.34 9.28
C SER A 122 -12.41 21.89 10.36
N GLU A 123 -12.71 20.59 10.48
CA GLU A 123 -13.58 20.06 11.55
C GLU A 123 -12.96 20.27 12.93
N ILE A 124 -11.66 20.04 13.08
CA ILE A 124 -10.94 20.21 14.35
C ILE A 124 -10.93 21.69 14.78
N LEU A 125 -10.66 22.60 13.85
CA LEU A 125 -10.64 24.04 14.12
C LEU A 125 -12.04 24.59 14.42
N GLN A 126 -13.06 24.12 13.70
CA GLN A 126 -14.46 24.47 13.97
C GLN A 126 -14.85 24.11 15.41
N ASP A 127 -14.58 22.87 15.84
CA ASP A 127 -14.86 22.42 17.22
C ASP A 127 -14.02 23.17 18.28
N SER A 128 -12.91 23.78 17.86
CA SER A 128 -11.99 24.54 18.71
C SER A 128 -12.27 26.05 18.73
N GLY A 129 -13.38 26.48 18.13
CA GLY A 129 -13.88 27.86 18.18
C GLY A 129 -13.35 28.78 17.08
N TYR A 130 -12.77 28.24 16.01
CA TYR A 130 -12.44 29.02 14.82
C TYR A 130 -13.66 29.17 13.92
N HIS A 131 -13.78 30.33 13.27
CA HIS A 131 -14.69 30.49 12.16
C HIS A 131 -14.05 29.97 10.87
N THR A 132 -14.70 29.01 10.22
CA THR A 132 -14.13 28.26 9.10
C THR A 132 -14.75 28.68 7.78
N ILE A 133 -13.92 29.16 6.86
CA ILE A 133 -14.34 29.79 5.60
C ILE A 133 -13.62 29.11 4.43
N MET A 134 -14.36 28.77 3.38
CA MET A 134 -13.79 28.32 2.11
C MET A 134 -14.35 29.10 0.92
N SER A 135 -13.51 29.43 -0.05
CA SER A 135 -13.98 29.81 -1.38
C SER A 135 -13.09 29.22 -2.46
N GLY A 136 -13.62 28.38 -3.33
CA GLY A 136 -12.83 27.76 -4.41
C GLY A 136 -13.11 26.28 -4.69
N LYS A 137 -12.11 25.62 -5.29
CA LYS A 137 -12.11 24.20 -5.67
C LYS A 137 -12.05 23.27 -4.46
N TRP A 138 -13.01 22.36 -4.34
CA TRP A 138 -13.04 21.32 -3.30
C TRP A 138 -12.26 20.07 -3.72
N HIS A 139 -12.74 19.38 -4.76
CA HIS A 139 -12.14 18.16 -5.32
C HIS A 139 -12.00 16.98 -4.34
N LEU A 140 -12.77 16.99 -3.25
CA LEU A 140 -12.74 15.96 -2.19
C LEU A 140 -14.10 15.29 -1.99
N GLY A 141 -15.03 15.46 -2.91
CA GLY A 141 -16.38 14.90 -2.87
C GLY A 141 -17.35 15.75 -3.69
N MET A 142 -18.38 15.10 -4.25
CA MET A 142 -19.33 15.74 -5.19
C MET A 142 -20.79 15.73 -4.73
N THR A 143 -21.07 15.24 -3.52
CA THR A 143 -22.42 15.27 -2.95
C THR A 143 -22.44 16.13 -1.70
N LYS A 144 -23.63 16.58 -1.30
CA LYS A 144 -23.80 17.45 -0.13
C LYS A 144 -23.14 16.87 1.13
N GLU A 145 -23.26 15.56 1.35
CA GLU A 145 -22.78 14.85 2.54
C GLU A 145 -21.25 14.82 2.66
N ILE A 146 -20.54 15.08 1.56
CA ILE A 146 -19.07 15.07 1.44
C ILE A 146 -18.53 16.39 0.89
N ALA A 147 -19.37 17.43 0.89
CA ALA A 147 -19.04 18.80 0.50
C ALA A 147 -18.39 19.57 1.67
N PRO A 148 -17.82 20.77 1.45
CA PRO A 148 -17.17 21.56 2.50
C PRO A 148 -18.05 21.79 3.74
N CYS A 149 -19.35 22.06 3.57
CA CYS A 149 -20.29 22.28 4.69
C CYS A 149 -20.37 21.08 5.64
N SER A 150 -20.20 19.86 5.13
CA SER A 150 -20.19 18.64 5.94
C SER A 150 -18.81 18.30 6.51
N ARG A 151 -17.76 18.98 6.05
CA ARG A 151 -16.37 18.78 6.46
C ARG A 151 -15.80 19.98 7.20
N GLY A 152 -16.64 20.64 8.00
CA GLY A 152 -16.20 21.62 8.99
C GLY A 152 -15.96 23.02 8.44
N PHE A 153 -16.68 23.44 7.40
CA PHE A 153 -16.72 24.83 6.95
C PHE A 153 -18.06 25.49 7.26
N ASP A 154 -18.05 26.53 8.10
CA ASP A 154 -19.22 27.35 8.45
C ASP A 154 -19.75 28.13 7.24
N LYS A 155 -18.83 28.66 6.42
CA LYS A 155 -19.12 29.36 5.17
C LYS A 155 -18.34 28.70 4.04
N ASN A 156 -19.01 28.40 2.94
CA ASN A 156 -18.34 27.96 1.73
C ASN A 156 -19.02 28.52 0.48
N PHE A 157 -18.22 28.83 -0.53
CA PHE A 157 -18.63 28.94 -1.93
C PHE A 157 -17.70 28.05 -2.74
N SER A 158 -18.19 26.96 -3.28
CA SER A 158 -17.33 25.89 -3.78
C SER A 158 -17.73 25.34 -5.15
N LEU A 159 -16.69 25.05 -5.94
CA LEU A 159 -16.75 24.13 -7.07
C LEU A 159 -16.35 22.75 -6.55
N LEU A 160 -17.24 21.76 -6.63
CA LEU A 160 -16.96 20.42 -6.13
C LEU A 160 -15.98 19.59 -6.99
N PRO A 161 -16.03 19.64 -8.33
CA PRO A 161 -15.13 18.91 -9.21
C PRO A 161 -13.70 19.46 -9.22
N GLY A 162 -12.87 18.75 -9.93
CA GLY A 162 -11.46 18.98 -10.16
C GLY A 162 -11.14 20.08 -11.16
N ALA A 163 -12.06 20.41 -12.07
CA ALA A 163 -11.88 21.48 -13.04
C ALA A 163 -13.23 22.02 -13.52
N SER A 164 -13.22 23.22 -14.10
CA SER A 164 -14.37 23.82 -14.78
C SER A 164 -13.89 24.84 -15.81
N ASN A 165 -14.78 25.27 -16.70
CA ASN A 165 -14.59 26.51 -17.45
C ASN A 165 -14.45 27.70 -16.49
N HIS A 166 -13.46 28.58 -16.70
CA HIS A 166 -13.20 29.70 -15.79
C HIS A 166 -14.21 30.84 -15.95
N TYR A 167 -14.95 30.87 -17.05
CA TYR A 167 -15.98 31.85 -17.36
C TYR A 167 -17.41 31.31 -17.22
N ASN A 168 -17.58 30.10 -16.66
CA ASN A 168 -18.88 29.42 -16.58
C ASN A 168 -19.55 29.23 -17.97
N TYR A 169 -18.75 29.14 -19.04
CA TYR A 169 -19.23 28.76 -20.36
C TYR A 169 -19.42 27.24 -20.45
N GLU A 170 -20.58 26.85 -20.94
CA GLU A 170 -21.01 25.46 -21.11
C GLU A 170 -21.26 25.17 -22.59
N PRO A 171 -20.60 24.15 -23.17
CA PRO A 171 -20.85 23.79 -24.55
C PRO A 171 -22.30 23.30 -24.72
N GLN A 172 -22.94 23.68 -25.83
CA GLN A 172 -24.30 23.24 -26.17
C GLN A 172 -24.25 21.82 -26.74
N LEU A 173 -24.00 20.85 -25.86
CA LEU A 173 -23.87 19.44 -26.21
C LEU A 173 -25.19 18.89 -26.79
N GLU A 174 -25.10 18.09 -27.86
CA GLU A 174 -26.25 17.40 -28.44
C GLU A 174 -26.67 16.22 -27.55
N ASP A 175 -27.95 15.79 -27.65
CA ASP A 175 -28.46 14.64 -26.90
C ASP A 175 -27.60 13.38 -27.14
N GLY A 176 -27.11 12.79 -26.05
CA GLY A 176 -26.25 11.59 -26.08
C GLY A 176 -24.75 11.88 -26.21
N GLU A 177 -24.32 13.14 -26.28
CA GLU A 177 -22.91 13.49 -26.10
C GLU A 177 -22.45 13.26 -24.65
N PHE A 178 -21.17 12.94 -24.50
CA PHE A 178 -20.58 12.61 -23.20
C PHE A 178 -20.53 13.84 -22.29
N GLN A 179 -21.04 13.69 -21.07
CA GLN A 179 -21.02 14.71 -20.02
C GLN A 179 -20.00 14.31 -18.95
N ALA A 180 -18.90 15.07 -18.84
CA ALA A 180 -17.99 14.98 -17.70
C ALA A 180 -18.15 16.21 -16.79
N PRO A 181 -17.98 16.06 -15.46
CA PRO A 181 -18.07 17.17 -14.51
C PRO A 181 -17.13 18.35 -14.84
N CYS A 182 -16.01 18.12 -15.52
CA CYS A 182 -15.09 19.17 -15.95
C CYS A 182 -15.51 19.92 -17.23
N ILE A 183 -16.44 19.36 -18.02
CA ILE A 183 -17.00 19.96 -19.23
C ILE A 183 -18.36 20.60 -18.91
N ASN A 184 -19.17 19.91 -18.09
CA ASN A 184 -20.45 20.40 -17.63
C ASN A 184 -20.57 20.34 -16.10
N THR A 185 -20.67 21.52 -15.49
CA THR A 185 -20.65 21.72 -14.04
C THR A 185 -22.03 21.84 -13.41
N THR A 186 -23.09 21.54 -14.17
CA THR A 186 -24.47 21.66 -13.68
C THR A 186 -24.69 20.80 -12.43
N GLY A 187 -25.12 21.44 -11.34
CA GLY A 187 -25.38 20.77 -10.05
C GLY A 187 -24.14 20.54 -9.18
N PHE A 188 -22.98 21.07 -9.56
CA PHE A 188 -21.71 20.88 -8.85
C PHE A 188 -21.15 22.14 -8.18
N TRP A 189 -21.90 23.23 -8.20
CA TRP A 189 -21.62 24.47 -7.47
C TRP A 189 -22.40 24.51 -6.17
N MET A 190 -21.77 24.96 -5.08
CA MET A 190 -22.44 25.08 -3.78
C MET A 190 -22.13 26.39 -3.06
N GLU A 191 -23.11 26.92 -2.33
CA GLU A 191 -22.93 27.97 -1.32
C GLU A 191 -23.63 27.56 -0.01
N GLY A 192 -22.87 27.43 1.06
CA GLY A 192 -23.36 26.81 2.30
C GLY A 192 -23.81 25.38 2.04
N GLU A 193 -25.08 25.09 2.30
CA GLU A 193 -25.71 23.79 2.00
C GLU A 193 -26.48 23.76 0.67
N LYS A 194 -26.60 24.91 -0.02
CA LYS A 194 -27.39 25.04 -1.24
C LYS A 194 -26.55 24.63 -2.44
N VAL A 195 -27.06 23.69 -3.26
CA VAL A 195 -26.57 23.46 -4.62
C VAL A 195 -27.08 24.61 -5.50
N LEU A 196 -26.16 25.27 -6.20
CA LEU A 196 -26.45 26.44 -7.02
C LEU A 196 -26.85 26.03 -8.44
N ASP A 197 -27.79 26.77 -9.01
CA ASP A 197 -28.02 26.77 -10.45
C ASP A 197 -27.03 27.75 -11.08
N GLN A 198 -26.09 27.25 -11.86
CA GLN A 198 -25.02 28.07 -12.41
C GLN A 198 -25.48 29.17 -13.39
N THR A 199 -26.69 29.06 -13.96
CA THR A 199 -27.24 30.08 -14.86
C THR A 199 -27.99 31.18 -14.12
N ALA A 200 -28.59 30.83 -12.97
CA ALA A 200 -29.41 31.74 -12.17
C ALA A 200 -28.65 32.36 -10.98
N ASP A 201 -27.74 31.60 -10.35
CA ASP A 201 -27.09 31.96 -9.09
C ASP A 201 -25.66 32.48 -9.27
N LEU A 202 -24.94 32.11 -10.34
CA LEU A 202 -23.61 32.66 -10.60
C LEU A 202 -23.70 34.03 -11.31
N PRO A 203 -22.76 34.96 -11.03
CA PRO A 203 -22.72 36.25 -11.70
C PRO A 203 -22.58 36.11 -13.22
N LYS A 204 -23.15 37.06 -13.97
CA LYS A 204 -23.10 37.04 -15.45
C LYS A 204 -21.69 37.30 -15.99
N ASP A 205 -20.90 38.05 -15.25
CA ASP A 205 -19.49 38.38 -15.48
C ASP A 205 -18.56 37.45 -14.68
N PHE A 206 -18.99 36.21 -14.42
CA PHE A 206 -18.22 35.23 -13.67
C PHE A 206 -16.84 35.00 -14.31
N TYR A 207 -15.80 35.20 -13.50
CA TYR A 207 -14.47 34.66 -13.74
C TYR A 207 -13.98 34.01 -12.44
N SER A 208 -13.71 32.70 -12.48
CA SER A 208 -13.48 31.86 -11.29
C SER A 208 -12.55 32.49 -10.24
N THR A 209 -11.32 32.89 -10.61
CA THR A 209 -10.33 33.49 -9.70
C THR A 209 -10.84 34.77 -9.04
N GLN A 210 -11.54 35.62 -9.79
CA GLN A 210 -12.11 36.84 -9.25
C GLN A 210 -13.29 36.54 -8.33
N THR A 211 -14.23 35.70 -8.75
CA THR A 211 -15.42 35.35 -7.97
C THR A 211 -15.06 34.66 -6.65
N PHE A 212 -14.10 33.73 -6.66
CA PHE A 212 -13.61 33.08 -5.42
C PHE A 212 -13.03 34.11 -4.44
N THR A 213 -12.31 35.09 -4.97
CA THR A 213 -11.71 36.17 -4.17
C THR A 213 -12.77 37.10 -3.61
N ASP A 214 -13.75 37.49 -4.43
CA ASP A 214 -14.86 38.35 -4.03
C ASP A 214 -15.70 37.68 -2.93
N LYS A 215 -15.97 36.38 -3.08
CA LYS A 215 -16.66 35.58 -2.06
C LYS A 215 -15.84 35.45 -0.77
N MET A 216 -14.54 35.20 -0.87
CA MET A 216 -13.64 35.14 0.30
C MET A 216 -13.62 36.48 1.06
N ILE A 217 -13.39 37.60 0.36
CA ILE A 217 -13.42 38.95 0.95
C ILE A 217 -14.80 39.24 1.54
N GLY A 218 -15.88 38.85 0.84
CA GLY A 218 -17.25 38.98 1.34
C GLY A 218 -17.49 38.19 2.62
N PHE A 219 -17.00 36.95 2.71
CA PHE A 219 -17.12 36.13 3.92
C PHE A 219 -16.27 36.65 5.08
N LEU A 220 -15.07 37.18 4.82
CA LEU A 220 -14.23 37.79 5.85
C LEU A 220 -14.78 39.14 6.34
N GLY A 221 -15.24 39.99 5.42
CA GLY A 221 -15.69 41.35 5.69
C GLY A 221 -17.11 41.45 6.25
N ASN A 222 -18.00 40.50 5.94
CA ASN A 222 -19.39 40.52 6.40
C ASN A 222 -19.67 39.57 7.58
N ARG A 223 -18.64 39.22 8.37
CA ARG A 223 -18.82 38.47 9.61
C ARG A 223 -19.69 39.26 10.58
N SER A 224 -20.65 38.59 11.20
CA SER A 224 -21.42 39.13 12.32
C SER A 224 -20.51 39.53 13.48
N GLU A 225 -21.06 40.27 14.44
CA GLU A 225 -20.31 40.66 15.65
C GLU A 225 -19.77 39.43 16.40
N GLU A 226 -20.55 38.34 16.48
CA GLU A 226 -20.13 37.08 17.10
C GLU A 226 -19.02 36.37 16.30
N GLU A 227 -19.17 36.28 14.97
CA GLU A 227 -18.15 35.67 14.10
C GLU A 227 -16.84 36.47 14.14
N SER A 228 -16.89 37.79 14.25
CA SER A 228 -15.72 38.67 14.31
C SER A 228 -14.93 38.58 15.63
N GLN A 229 -15.51 38.01 16.69
CA GLN A 229 -14.78 37.72 17.93
C GLN A 229 -13.96 36.42 17.84
N LYS A 230 -14.22 35.57 16.85
CA LYS A 230 -13.53 34.28 16.65
C LYS A 230 -12.32 34.49 15.73
N PRO A 231 -11.18 33.81 15.96
CA PRO A 231 -10.15 33.71 14.92
C PRO A 231 -10.70 32.91 13.74
N PHE A 232 -10.14 33.10 12.54
CA PHE A 232 -10.61 32.40 11.36
C PHE A 232 -9.60 31.42 10.76
N PHE A 233 -10.12 30.38 10.12
CA PHE A 233 -9.40 29.54 9.17
C PHE A 233 -10.03 29.73 7.79
N ALA A 234 -9.32 30.41 6.90
CA ALA A 234 -9.73 30.71 5.54
C ALA A 234 -8.94 29.83 4.56
N TYR A 235 -9.66 29.05 3.76
CA TYR A 235 -9.10 28.22 2.70
C TYR A 235 -9.52 28.78 1.33
N LEU A 236 -8.54 29.21 0.53
CA LEU A 236 -8.72 29.81 -0.79
C LEU A 236 -8.06 28.95 -1.88
N PRO A 237 -8.66 27.80 -2.23
CA PRO A 237 -8.16 26.94 -3.30
C PRO A 237 -8.64 27.45 -4.67
N TYR A 238 -7.78 28.15 -5.39
CA TYR A 238 -8.08 28.53 -6.76
C TYR A 238 -8.20 27.31 -7.68
N THR A 239 -8.85 27.50 -8.83
CA THR A 239 -8.76 26.61 -10.00
C THR A 239 -7.68 27.05 -10.98
N ALA A 240 -7.14 28.27 -10.85
CA ALA A 240 -6.06 28.75 -11.71
C ALA A 240 -4.68 28.27 -11.19
N PRO A 241 -3.69 28.05 -12.08
CA PRO A 241 -3.74 28.16 -13.54
C PRO A 241 -4.08 26.84 -14.29
N HIS A 242 -4.91 25.98 -13.71
CA HIS A 242 -5.35 24.72 -14.35
C HIS A 242 -6.07 24.97 -15.68
N TRP A 243 -6.14 23.96 -16.54
CA TRP A 243 -6.92 24.02 -17.78
C TRP A 243 -8.43 23.98 -17.54
N PRO A 244 -9.25 24.44 -18.51
CA PRO A 244 -8.87 25.09 -19.78
C PRO A 244 -8.19 26.44 -19.57
N LEU A 245 -7.08 26.69 -20.27
CA LEU A 245 -6.34 27.96 -20.10
C LEU A 245 -7.17 29.12 -20.64
N GLN A 246 -7.63 29.98 -19.74
CA GLN A 246 -8.59 31.04 -19.98
C GLN A 246 -8.30 32.22 -19.06
N ALA A 247 -8.16 33.43 -19.62
CA ALA A 247 -7.88 34.63 -18.85
C ALA A 247 -8.43 35.88 -19.57
N PRO A 248 -8.71 36.99 -18.85
CA PRO A 248 -9.21 38.21 -19.48
C PRO A 248 -8.24 38.72 -20.55
N ARG A 249 -8.77 39.06 -21.73
CA ARG A 249 -8.00 39.37 -22.94
C ARG A 249 -6.96 40.46 -22.71
N GLU A 250 -7.35 41.51 -22.00
CA GLU A 250 -6.50 42.64 -21.65
C GLU A 250 -5.27 42.26 -20.82
N ILE A 251 -5.34 41.15 -20.07
CA ILE A 251 -4.20 40.64 -19.31
C ILE A 251 -3.32 39.75 -20.20
N VAL A 252 -3.94 38.92 -21.05
CA VAL A 252 -3.21 38.10 -22.05
C VAL A 252 -2.34 39.00 -22.94
N GLU A 253 -2.85 40.15 -23.34
CA GLU A 253 -2.14 41.12 -24.17
C GLU A 253 -0.86 41.68 -23.53
N LYS A 254 -0.74 41.71 -22.20
CA LYS A 254 0.51 42.10 -21.51
C LYS A 254 1.68 41.15 -21.85
N TYR A 255 1.36 39.89 -22.17
CA TYR A 255 2.34 38.83 -22.40
C TYR A 255 2.62 38.59 -23.89
N ALA A 256 1.98 39.33 -24.80
CA ALA A 256 2.12 39.16 -26.23
C ALA A 256 3.59 39.16 -26.70
N GLY A 257 4.01 38.08 -27.34
CA GLY A 257 5.37 37.89 -27.88
C GLY A 257 6.45 37.53 -26.85
N LYS A 258 6.11 37.46 -25.54
CA LYS A 258 7.07 37.15 -24.48
C LYS A 258 7.63 35.72 -24.55
N TYR A 259 6.88 34.82 -25.20
CA TYR A 259 7.15 33.38 -25.27
C TYR A 259 7.49 32.89 -26.70
N ASP A 260 7.78 33.82 -27.63
CA ASP A 260 8.08 33.50 -29.04
C ASP A 260 9.38 32.70 -29.25
N ASP A 261 10.28 32.70 -28.26
CA ASP A 261 11.52 31.91 -28.28
C ASP A 261 11.33 30.48 -27.76
N GLY A 262 10.15 30.14 -27.24
CA GLY A 262 9.74 28.78 -26.94
C GLY A 262 10.13 28.24 -25.56
N PRO A 263 9.65 27.03 -25.22
CA PRO A 263 9.76 26.46 -23.88
C PRO A 263 11.20 26.14 -23.47
N ASP A 264 12.05 25.76 -24.43
CA ASP A 264 13.45 25.42 -24.14
C ASP A 264 14.25 26.69 -23.76
N ALA A 265 13.97 27.83 -24.42
CA ALA A 265 14.55 29.12 -24.05
C ALA A 265 14.03 29.59 -22.69
N LEU A 266 12.73 29.42 -22.41
CA LEU A 266 12.15 29.72 -21.11
C LEU A 266 12.79 28.89 -19.99
N THR A 267 13.01 27.59 -20.23
CA THR A 267 13.70 26.68 -19.29
C THR A 267 15.06 27.24 -18.89
N GLN A 268 15.86 27.69 -19.86
CA GLN A 268 17.18 28.26 -19.58
C GLN A 268 17.09 29.58 -18.79
N LYS A 269 16.14 30.47 -19.14
CA LYS A 269 15.92 31.72 -18.41
C LYS A 269 15.54 31.46 -16.94
N ARG A 270 14.63 30.52 -16.69
CA ARG A 270 14.17 30.19 -15.33
C ARG A 270 15.24 29.47 -14.51
N LEU A 271 15.98 28.54 -15.10
CA LEU A 271 17.14 27.91 -14.45
C LEU A 271 18.20 28.94 -14.05
N GLN A 272 18.54 29.85 -14.95
CA GLN A 272 19.48 30.93 -14.66
C GLN A 272 18.97 31.80 -13.50
N ARG A 273 17.68 32.14 -13.51
CA ARG A 273 17.10 32.96 -12.44
C ARG A 273 16.99 32.25 -11.10
N LEU A 274 16.69 30.94 -11.08
CA LEU A 274 16.70 30.12 -9.87
C LEU A 274 18.07 30.09 -9.21
N LYS A 275 19.15 30.01 -10.02
CA LYS A 275 20.54 30.08 -9.55
C LYS A 275 20.88 31.45 -8.97
N GLU A 276 20.52 32.53 -9.68
CA GLU A 276 20.72 33.91 -9.19
C GLU A 276 20.01 34.20 -7.87
N LEU A 277 18.85 33.58 -7.63
CA LEU A 277 18.08 33.72 -6.40
C LEU A 277 18.56 32.78 -5.28
N GLY A 278 19.54 31.91 -5.54
CA GLY A 278 20.04 30.92 -4.58
C GLY A 278 19.03 29.84 -4.21
N LEU A 279 18.04 29.58 -5.08
CA LEU A 279 17.02 28.55 -4.87
C LEU A 279 17.47 27.17 -5.37
N VAL A 280 18.47 27.16 -6.25
CA VAL A 280 19.12 25.97 -6.81
C VAL A 280 20.62 26.25 -6.90
N ASP A 281 21.45 25.27 -6.57
CA ASP A 281 22.91 25.41 -6.66
C ASP A 281 23.41 25.59 -8.11
N GLU A 282 24.49 26.35 -8.28
CA GLU A 282 25.09 26.66 -9.59
C GLU A 282 25.46 25.42 -10.41
N ALA A 283 25.90 24.35 -9.71
CA ALA A 283 26.34 23.10 -10.31
C ALA A 283 25.18 22.16 -10.72
N VAL A 284 23.94 22.48 -10.37
CA VAL A 284 22.80 21.59 -10.62
C VAL A 284 22.53 21.46 -12.12
N GLU A 285 22.50 20.21 -12.56
CA GLU A 285 22.03 19.79 -13.88
C GLU A 285 20.51 19.81 -13.92
N HIS A 286 19.92 19.96 -15.11
CA HIS A 286 18.46 19.90 -15.28
C HIS A 286 18.05 18.64 -16.06
N ALA A 287 16.93 18.06 -15.67
CA ALA A 287 16.37 16.92 -16.38
C ALA A 287 15.97 17.30 -17.82
N SER A 288 16.08 16.34 -18.73
CA SER A 288 15.48 16.47 -20.06
C SER A 288 13.96 16.42 -19.95
N PRO A 289 13.21 17.22 -20.73
CA PRO A 289 11.75 17.18 -20.64
C PRO A 289 11.20 15.80 -21.03
N VAL A 290 10.32 15.25 -20.21
CA VAL A 290 9.67 13.93 -20.41
C VAL A 290 8.25 14.11 -20.96
N GLY A 291 7.55 13.02 -21.29
CA GLY A 291 6.14 13.07 -21.70
C GLY A 291 5.85 13.82 -23.00
N LYS A 292 6.88 14.11 -23.82
CA LYS A 292 6.75 14.86 -25.08
C LYS A 292 5.91 14.08 -26.09
N LEU A 293 4.84 14.71 -26.57
CA LEU A 293 4.07 14.28 -27.74
C LEU A 293 4.15 15.38 -28.81
N GLY A 294 4.33 14.99 -30.07
CA GLY A 294 4.45 15.93 -31.19
C GLY A 294 5.89 16.38 -31.48
N LYS A 295 6.02 17.49 -32.22
CA LYS A 295 7.28 18.01 -32.74
C LYS A 295 8.03 18.85 -31.70
N ASP A 296 9.34 18.94 -31.87
CA ASP A 296 10.18 19.86 -31.11
C ASP A 296 9.92 21.31 -31.53
N TRP A 297 10.20 22.29 -30.66
CA TRP A 297 9.94 23.70 -30.97
C TRP A 297 10.55 24.14 -32.30
N ASN A 298 11.79 23.72 -32.56
CA ASN A 298 12.49 24.06 -33.80
C ASN A 298 11.84 23.46 -35.06
N ASP A 299 11.09 22.38 -34.91
CA ASP A 299 10.42 21.66 -36.00
C ASP A 299 8.95 22.09 -36.19
N LEU A 300 8.41 22.94 -35.30
CA LEU A 300 7.09 23.53 -35.46
C LEU A 300 7.09 24.56 -36.60
N SER A 301 6.01 24.55 -37.38
CA SER A 301 5.70 25.62 -38.34
C SER A 301 5.50 26.96 -37.62
N PRO A 302 5.62 28.10 -38.32
CA PRO A 302 5.39 29.40 -37.72
C PRO A 302 4.03 29.56 -37.04
N GLU A 303 2.98 28.92 -37.58
CA GLU A 303 1.63 28.96 -37.01
C GLU A 303 1.51 28.10 -35.75
N GLU A 304 2.06 26.88 -35.78
CA GLU A 304 2.11 26.01 -34.59
C GLU A 304 2.88 26.68 -33.42
N LYS A 305 3.96 27.42 -33.72
CA LYS A 305 4.70 28.21 -32.72
C LYS A 305 3.85 29.31 -32.10
N LYS A 306 3.13 30.10 -32.91
CA LYS A 306 2.24 31.16 -32.42
C LYS A 306 1.14 30.62 -31.53
N ILE A 307 0.49 29.53 -31.93
CA ILE A 307 -0.55 28.87 -31.14
C ILE A 307 0.01 28.38 -29.80
N SER A 308 1.20 27.77 -29.81
CA SER A 308 1.85 27.28 -28.59
C SER A 308 2.31 28.41 -27.66
N ALA A 309 2.90 29.48 -28.20
CA ALA A 309 3.25 30.69 -27.44
C ALA A 309 2.00 31.34 -26.82
N ARG A 310 0.92 31.50 -27.60
CA ARG A 310 -0.37 32.05 -27.11
C ARG A 310 -0.92 31.27 -25.92
N LYS A 311 -0.81 29.94 -25.91
CA LYS A 311 -1.20 29.13 -24.73
C LYS A 311 -0.41 29.51 -23.48
N MET A 312 0.89 29.75 -23.61
CA MET A 312 1.74 30.21 -22.51
C MET A 312 1.44 31.67 -22.10
N GLU A 313 1.09 32.54 -23.04
CA GLU A 313 0.63 33.91 -22.76
C GLU A 313 -0.65 33.91 -21.90
N VAL A 314 -1.61 33.06 -22.26
CA VAL A 314 -2.85 32.89 -21.48
C VAL A 314 -2.54 32.30 -20.10
N PHE A 315 -1.71 31.26 -20.02
CA PHE A 315 -1.27 30.70 -18.73
C PHE A 315 -0.65 31.78 -17.84
N ALA A 316 0.25 32.60 -18.39
CA ALA A 316 0.88 33.70 -17.66
C ALA A 316 -0.14 34.73 -17.17
N ALA A 317 -1.14 35.06 -17.99
CA ALA A 317 -2.24 35.94 -17.59
C ALA A 317 -3.13 35.34 -16.49
N MET A 318 -3.33 34.02 -16.47
CA MET A 318 -4.04 33.33 -15.36
C MET A 318 -3.28 33.47 -14.04
N VAL A 319 -1.95 33.33 -14.08
CA VAL A 319 -1.09 33.47 -12.90
C VAL A 319 -0.99 34.93 -12.43
N ASP A 320 -0.92 35.90 -13.35
CA ASP A 320 -1.02 37.34 -13.06
C ASP A 320 -2.35 37.69 -12.38
N GLN A 321 -3.46 37.17 -12.90
CA GLN A 321 -4.78 37.34 -12.28
C GLN A 321 -4.88 36.65 -10.92
N LEU A 322 -4.28 35.47 -10.75
CA LEU A 322 -4.20 34.79 -9.46
C LEU A 322 -3.45 35.68 -8.45
N ASP A 323 -2.28 36.20 -8.81
CA ASP A 323 -1.50 37.07 -7.92
C ASP A 323 -2.23 38.37 -7.58
N THR A 324 -2.83 39.02 -8.57
CA THR A 324 -3.65 40.22 -8.38
C THR A 324 -4.75 39.96 -7.33
N ASN A 325 -5.41 38.81 -7.44
CA ASN A 325 -6.49 38.44 -6.52
C ASN A 325 -5.99 38.00 -5.13
N VAL A 326 -4.82 37.35 -5.04
CA VAL A 326 -4.14 37.14 -3.76
C VAL A 326 -3.84 38.50 -3.11
N GLY A 327 -3.33 39.47 -3.87
CA GLY A 327 -3.09 40.84 -3.43
C GLY A 327 -4.32 41.47 -2.80
N ARG A 328 -5.50 41.34 -3.43
CA ARG A 328 -6.77 41.87 -2.90
C ARG A 328 -7.16 41.28 -1.54
N VAL A 329 -6.94 39.98 -1.32
CA VAL A 329 -7.21 39.35 -0.01
C VAL A 329 -6.24 39.86 1.04
N ILE A 330 -4.95 39.95 0.69
CA ILE A 330 -3.92 40.45 1.60
C ILE A 330 -4.17 41.92 1.96
N GLU A 331 -4.52 42.76 0.99
CA GLU A 331 -4.91 44.16 1.20
C GLU A 331 -6.15 44.28 2.08
N HIS A 332 -7.14 43.40 1.89
CA HIS A 332 -8.31 43.36 2.77
C HIS A 332 -7.92 43.07 4.22
N LEU A 333 -7.11 42.03 4.47
CA LEU A 333 -6.63 41.69 5.82
C LEU A 333 -5.74 42.77 6.43
N ASP A 334 -4.96 43.47 5.62
CA ASP A 334 -4.14 44.61 6.05
C ASP A 334 -5.04 45.79 6.45
N SER A 335 -6.05 46.10 5.63
CA SER A 335 -7.00 47.17 5.88
C SER A 335 -7.85 46.98 7.14
N THR A 336 -8.05 45.73 7.56
CA THR A 336 -8.78 45.37 8.79
C THR A 336 -7.85 45.16 9.99
N GLY A 337 -6.53 45.29 9.80
CA GLY A 337 -5.53 45.09 10.85
C GLY A 337 -5.35 43.64 11.29
N GLU A 338 -5.82 42.67 10.51
CA GLU A 338 -5.74 41.24 10.84
C GLU A 338 -4.52 40.55 10.23
N LEU A 339 -3.91 41.12 9.19
CA LEU A 339 -2.82 40.49 8.44
C LEU A 339 -1.64 40.07 9.34
N ASP A 340 -1.19 40.93 10.25
CA ASP A 340 -0.04 40.65 11.13
C ASP A 340 -0.26 39.48 12.10
N ASN A 341 -1.51 39.20 12.44
CA ASN A 341 -1.91 38.04 13.24
C ASN A 341 -2.41 36.87 12.38
N THR A 342 -2.20 36.92 11.06
CA THR A 342 -2.60 35.86 10.13
C THR A 342 -1.37 35.10 9.63
N PHE A 343 -1.34 33.79 9.87
CA PHE A 343 -0.43 32.88 9.18
C PHE A 343 -0.92 32.68 7.76
N VAL A 344 -0.19 33.24 6.80
CA VAL A 344 -0.49 33.12 5.37
C VAL A 344 0.40 32.07 4.76
N LEU A 345 -0.20 31.05 4.15
CA LEU A 345 0.46 29.99 3.39
C LEU A 345 -0.01 30.06 1.94
N PHE A 346 0.92 30.19 1.01
CA PHE A 346 0.68 30.01 -0.42
C PHE A 346 1.43 28.76 -0.90
N MET A 347 0.76 27.88 -1.64
CA MET A 347 1.37 26.70 -2.24
C MET A 347 0.73 26.34 -3.58
N SER A 348 1.40 25.53 -4.39
CA SER A 348 0.70 24.73 -5.42
C SER A 348 0.37 23.32 -4.91
N ASP A 349 -0.67 22.68 -5.46
CA ASP A 349 -1.08 21.34 -5.06
C ASP A 349 -0.32 20.19 -5.74
N ASN A 350 0.38 20.44 -6.83
CA ASN A 350 1.26 19.50 -7.51
C ASN A 350 2.18 20.24 -8.49
N GLY A 351 3.09 19.51 -9.14
CA GLY A 351 3.89 20.06 -10.24
C GLY A 351 3.05 20.59 -11.40
N ALA A 352 3.70 21.31 -12.31
CA ALA A 352 3.09 21.87 -13.52
C ALA A 352 2.38 20.81 -14.40
N GLU A 353 1.37 21.18 -15.18
CA GLU A 353 0.53 20.23 -15.92
C GLU A 353 1.02 19.90 -17.34
N GLY A 354 1.83 18.84 -17.46
CA GLY A 354 2.37 18.43 -18.76
C GLY A 354 1.48 17.49 -19.59
N ALA A 355 0.28 17.12 -19.13
CA ALA A 355 -0.56 16.15 -19.82
C ALA A 355 -1.03 16.63 -21.21
N ALA A 356 -1.22 15.67 -22.11
CA ALA A 356 -1.83 15.87 -23.42
C ALA A 356 -3.31 15.45 -23.34
N LEU A 357 -4.21 16.41 -23.07
CA LEU A 357 -5.63 16.11 -22.85
C LEU A 357 -6.33 15.60 -24.11
N GLU A 358 -5.84 15.93 -25.31
CA GLU A 358 -6.32 15.39 -26.59
C GLU A 358 -6.17 13.88 -26.68
N ALA A 359 -5.17 13.34 -25.96
CA ALA A 359 -4.94 11.91 -25.92
C ALA A 359 -5.95 11.21 -25.00
N LEU A 360 -6.72 11.90 -24.15
CA LEU A 360 -7.69 11.29 -23.21
C LEU A 360 -8.97 10.82 -23.94
N PRO A 361 -9.28 9.49 -23.99
CA PRO A 361 -10.55 8.93 -24.37
C PRO A 361 -11.59 9.38 -23.36
N LEU A 362 -12.74 9.77 -23.86
CA LEU A 362 -13.90 9.99 -23.03
C LEU A 362 -14.47 8.62 -22.66
N MET A 363 -14.89 8.50 -21.40
CA MET A 363 -15.23 7.22 -20.80
C MET A 363 -16.25 6.44 -21.64
N GLY A 364 -15.89 5.22 -22.05
CA GLY A 364 -16.82 4.24 -22.63
C GLY A 364 -17.35 4.53 -24.05
N GLY A 365 -16.86 5.55 -24.74
CA GLY A 365 -17.28 5.92 -26.10
C GLY A 365 -16.14 5.83 -27.14
N LYS A 366 -16.50 5.69 -28.42
CA LYS A 366 -15.56 5.80 -29.56
C LYS A 366 -15.04 7.23 -29.82
N LYS A 367 -15.38 8.21 -28.97
CA LYS A 367 -15.04 9.63 -29.14
C LYS A 367 -14.03 10.07 -28.08
N MET A 368 -13.03 10.86 -28.47
CA MET A 368 -11.99 11.42 -27.58
C MET A 368 -12.35 12.81 -27.08
N MET A 369 -11.70 13.31 -26.02
CA MET A 369 -11.92 14.69 -25.52
C MET A 369 -11.63 15.72 -26.62
N GLY A 370 -10.65 15.40 -27.47
CA GLY A 370 -10.37 16.15 -28.69
C GLY A 370 -11.56 16.30 -29.64
N ASP A 371 -12.47 15.31 -29.72
CA ASP A 371 -13.65 15.40 -30.60
C ASP A 371 -14.65 16.44 -30.06
N ILE A 372 -14.93 16.42 -28.75
CA ILE A 372 -15.79 17.44 -28.10
C ILE A 372 -15.16 18.81 -28.27
N ILE A 373 -13.86 18.95 -27.97
CA ILE A 373 -13.14 20.21 -28.10
C ILE A 373 -13.21 20.72 -29.55
N SER A 374 -12.94 19.87 -30.54
CA SER A 374 -12.97 20.27 -31.95
C SER A 374 -14.35 20.67 -32.47
N LYS A 375 -15.43 20.07 -31.92
CA LYS A 375 -16.81 20.30 -32.36
C LYS A 375 -17.44 21.51 -31.68
N TYR A 376 -17.17 21.70 -30.39
CA TYR A 376 -17.91 22.63 -29.54
C TYR A 376 -17.11 23.84 -29.05
N TYR A 377 -15.79 23.87 -29.26
CA TYR A 377 -14.93 24.98 -28.83
C TYR A 377 -14.19 25.61 -30.00
N ASN A 378 -13.83 26.88 -29.84
CA ASN A 378 -13.06 27.65 -30.80
C ASN A 378 -11.62 27.86 -30.30
N ASN A 379 -10.70 27.10 -30.89
CA ASN A 379 -9.27 27.15 -30.57
C ASN A 379 -8.44 27.82 -31.68
N THR A 380 -9.02 28.74 -32.46
CA THR A 380 -8.23 29.58 -33.38
C THR A 380 -7.26 30.46 -32.58
N LEU A 381 -6.14 30.86 -33.19
CA LEU A 381 -5.10 31.64 -32.52
C LEU A 381 -5.67 32.87 -31.80
N GLU A 382 -6.59 33.59 -32.45
CA GLU A 382 -7.23 34.79 -31.92
C GLU A 382 -8.15 34.49 -30.74
N ASN A 383 -8.75 33.29 -30.66
CA ASN A 383 -9.75 32.93 -29.67
C ASN A 383 -9.18 32.21 -28.43
N ILE A 384 -7.95 31.69 -28.49
CA ILE A 384 -7.30 31.05 -27.34
C ILE A 384 -7.27 32.03 -26.16
N GLY A 385 -7.87 31.60 -25.04
CA GLY A 385 -8.03 32.37 -23.80
C GLY A 385 -9.46 32.84 -23.52
N GLU A 386 -10.34 32.83 -24.53
CA GLU A 386 -11.75 33.23 -24.41
C GLU A 386 -12.62 32.15 -23.74
N PRO A 387 -13.84 32.50 -23.29
CA PRO A 387 -14.79 31.57 -22.65
C PRO A 387 -15.07 30.28 -23.42
N ASP A 388 -15.14 30.35 -24.75
CA ASP A 388 -15.43 29.21 -25.64
C ASP A 388 -14.17 28.57 -26.24
N SER A 389 -12.99 28.85 -25.69
CA SER A 389 -11.75 28.13 -25.98
C SER A 389 -11.47 27.04 -24.94
N PHE A 390 -10.79 25.97 -25.34
CA PHE A 390 -10.38 24.90 -24.43
C PHE A 390 -9.00 24.38 -24.84
N VAL A 391 -7.96 24.83 -24.12
CA VAL A 391 -6.57 24.45 -24.40
C VAL A 391 -5.77 24.14 -23.13
N TRP A 392 -4.64 23.47 -23.32
CA TRP A 392 -3.56 23.21 -22.37
C TRP A 392 -2.23 23.48 -23.09
N TYR A 393 -1.17 23.76 -22.31
CA TYR A 393 0.15 24.11 -22.86
C TYR A 393 1.08 22.91 -23.14
N GLY A 394 0.80 21.73 -22.57
CA GLY A 394 1.57 20.50 -22.77
C GLY A 394 2.94 20.41 -22.06
N ALA A 395 3.55 19.23 -22.15
CA ALA A 395 4.71 18.80 -21.38
C ALA A 395 5.95 19.71 -21.43
N ARG A 396 6.23 20.35 -22.58
CA ARG A 396 7.44 21.17 -22.73
C ARG A 396 7.37 22.47 -21.91
N TRP A 397 6.23 23.16 -21.93
CA TRP A 397 6.00 24.34 -21.09
C TRP A 397 5.95 23.96 -19.61
N ALA A 398 5.31 22.84 -19.27
CA ALA A 398 5.32 22.32 -17.90
C ALA A 398 6.74 22.04 -17.37
N CYS A 399 7.58 21.35 -18.16
CA CYS A 399 8.97 21.06 -17.78
C CYS A 399 9.83 22.32 -17.66
N ALA A 400 9.51 23.40 -18.38
CA ALA A 400 10.19 24.69 -18.21
C ALA A 400 9.94 25.27 -16.81
N ALA A 401 8.77 24.99 -16.23
CA ALA A 401 8.40 25.43 -14.88
C ALA A 401 8.90 24.51 -13.76
N THR A 402 9.06 23.21 -14.02
CA THR A 402 9.55 22.23 -13.03
C THR A 402 11.07 22.12 -12.99
N ALA A 403 11.77 22.58 -14.03
CA ALA A 403 13.23 22.58 -14.10
C ALA A 403 13.85 23.17 -12.81
N PRO A 404 14.89 22.53 -12.25
CA PRO A 404 15.68 21.43 -12.82
C PRO A 404 15.07 20.03 -12.73
N SER A 405 13.95 19.87 -12.04
CA SER A 405 13.42 18.56 -11.64
C SER A 405 12.91 17.71 -12.81
N ARG A 406 12.97 16.39 -12.66
CA ARG A 406 12.41 15.42 -13.62
C ARG A 406 10.90 15.34 -13.51
N GLY A 407 10.22 15.36 -14.66
CA GLY A 407 8.77 15.16 -14.72
C GLY A 407 7.96 16.41 -14.40
N PHE A 408 6.67 16.18 -14.20
CA PHE A 408 5.62 17.17 -14.01
C PHE A 408 4.41 16.47 -13.34
N LYS A 409 3.25 17.13 -13.20
CA LYS A 409 2.03 16.55 -12.64
C LYS A 409 1.77 15.10 -13.10
N GLY A 410 1.36 14.26 -12.18
CA GLY A 410 1.11 12.83 -12.39
C GLY A 410 2.37 11.96 -12.44
N TRP A 411 3.55 12.53 -12.22
CA TRP A 411 4.79 11.79 -11.98
C TRP A 411 5.19 11.89 -10.51
N VAL A 412 5.68 10.80 -9.93
CA VAL A 412 6.21 10.76 -8.55
C VAL A 412 7.68 11.25 -8.44
N THR A 413 8.25 11.68 -9.56
CA THR A 413 9.55 12.37 -9.63
C THR A 413 9.45 13.80 -9.09
N GLU A 414 10.56 14.43 -8.77
CA GLU A 414 10.61 15.75 -8.11
C GLU A 414 9.80 16.83 -8.85
N GLY A 415 9.71 16.76 -10.18
CA GLY A 415 8.96 17.73 -10.97
C GLY A 415 7.44 17.61 -10.81
N GLY A 416 6.92 16.47 -10.35
CA GLY A 416 5.51 16.29 -10.06
C GLY A 416 5.12 16.52 -8.62
N ILE A 417 6.05 16.42 -7.67
CA ILE A 417 5.77 16.49 -6.23
C ILE A 417 6.40 17.68 -5.50
N ARG A 418 7.48 18.30 -6.02
CA ARG A 418 8.14 19.45 -5.38
C ARG A 418 7.51 20.74 -5.87
N CYS A 419 6.87 21.47 -4.96
CA CYS A 419 6.00 22.61 -5.28
C CYS A 419 6.52 23.91 -4.66
N PRO A 420 6.22 25.08 -5.26
CA PRO A 420 6.55 26.35 -4.65
C PRO A 420 5.68 26.56 -3.40
N CYS A 421 6.29 27.03 -2.32
CA CYS A 421 5.60 27.31 -1.06
C CYS A 421 6.15 28.58 -0.39
N VAL A 422 5.25 29.50 -0.03
CA VAL A 422 5.59 30.77 0.63
C VAL A 422 4.79 30.89 1.91
N ILE A 423 5.47 31.18 3.01
CA ILE A 423 4.87 31.38 4.32
C ILE A 423 5.16 32.81 4.78
N ARG A 424 4.13 33.52 5.23
CA ARG A 424 4.30 34.82 5.88
C ARG A 424 3.57 34.81 7.22
N TYR A 425 4.33 34.96 8.29
CA TYR A 425 3.80 35.10 9.65
C TYR A 425 4.81 35.88 10.52
N PRO A 426 4.56 37.19 10.78
CA PRO A 426 5.51 38.06 11.47
C PRO A 426 6.02 37.55 12.83
N PRO A 427 5.22 36.84 13.65
CA PRO A 427 5.70 36.26 14.90
C PRO A 427 6.82 35.22 14.76
N PHE A 428 7.10 34.71 13.56
CA PHE A 428 8.29 33.88 13.31
C PHE A 428 9.58 34.70 13.17
N HIS A 429 9.53 36.03 13.14
CA HIS A 429 10.69 36.91 13.03
C HIS A 429 11.62 36.57 11.84
N ALA A 430 11.04 36.07 10.74
CA ALA A 430 11.78 35.69 9.56
C ALA A 430 12.64 36.85 9.02
N LYS A 431 13.89 36.55 8.68
CA LYS A 431 14.77 37.49 7.98
C LYS A 431 14.15 37.83 6.61
N PRO A 432 14.31 39.07 6.11
CA PRO A 432 13.87 39.42 4.77
C PRO A 432 14.39 38.43 3.73
N GLU A 433 13.52 38.00 2.82
CA GLU A 433 13.82 37.06 1.75
C GLU A 433 14.30 35.67 2.21
N ALA A 434 13.94 35.26 3.43
CA ALA A 434 14.31 33.97 3.99
C ALA A 434 13.98 32.79 3.06
N ILE A 435 14.91 31.83 2.99
CA ILE A 435 14.79 30.57 2.26
C ILE A 435 15.16 29.43 3.20
N THR A 436 14.39 28.34 3.15
CA THR A 436 14.74 27.08 3.77
C THR A 436 14.68 25.93 2.76
N ASN A 437 15.70 25.07 2.80
CA ASN A 437 15.77 23.84 2.00
C ASN A 437 15.47 22.59 2.84
N ALA A 438 15.02 22.74 4.09
CA ALA A 438 14.59 21.62 4.92
C ALA A 438 13.43 20.87 4.24
N PHE A 439 13.51 19.54 4.23
CA PHE A 439 12.46 18.68 3.70
C PHE A 439 11.16 18.90 4.49
N THR A 440 10.08 19.21 3.76
CA THR A 440 8.73 19.38 4.31
C THR A 440 7.70 18.79 3.36
N THR A 441 6.51 18.49 3.87
CA THR A 441 5.42 17.92 3.09
C THR A 441 4.08 18.58 3.39
N VAL A 442 3.11 18.45 2.49
CA VAL A 442 1.74 18.93 2.68
C VAL A 442 1.06 18.33 3.94
N MET A 443 1.46 17.12 4.36
CA MET A 443 0.94 16.46 5.57
C MET A 443 1.28 17.22 6.85
N ASP A 444 2.29 18.08 6.82
CA ASP A 444 2.76 18.86 7.97
C ASP A 444 1.91 20.11 8.23
N ILE A 445 1.06 20.52 7.29
CA ILE A 445 0.24 21.72 7.41
C ILE A 445 -0.74 21.59 8.58
N LEU A 446 -1.43 20.45 8.67
CA LEU A 446 -2.37 20.17 9.76
C LEU A 446 -1.70 20.30 11.14
N PRO A 447 -0.62 19.55 11.47
CA PRO A 447 0.01 19.67 12.78
C PRO A 447 0.62 21.06 13.03
N THR A 448 1.08 21.77 11.98
CA THR A 448 1.58 23.15 12.10
C THR A 448 0.49 24.13 12.51
N ILE A 449 -0.66 24.09 11.83
CA ILE A 449 -1.79 24.97 12.12
C ILE A 449 -2.36 24.66 13.51
N LEU A 450 -2.51 23.39 13.87
CA LEU A 450 -2.95 22.98 15.21
C LEU A 450 -1.98 23.49 16.31
N ASN A 451 -0.67 23.37 16.07
CA ASN A 451 0.35 23.87 17.00
C ASN A 451 0.25 25.39 17.20
N LEU A 452 0.13 26.17 16.11
CA LEU A 452 -0.04 27.63 16.19
C LEU A 452 -1.38 28.03 16.84
N ALA A 453 -2.43 27.24 16.62
CA ALA A 453 -3.75 27.46 17.19
C ALA A 453 -3.82 27.15 18.71
N GLY A 454 -2.81 26.45 19.25
CA GLY A 454 -2.85 25.90 20.60
C GLY A 454 -3.91 24.81 20.76
N VAL A 455 -4.14 24.03 19.71
CA VAL A 455 -5.16 22.96 19.66
C VAL A 455 -4.47 21.62 19.50
N SER A 456 -4.87 20.62 20.29
CA SER A 456 -4.38 19.24 20.14
C SER A 456 -5.19 18.48 19.09
N HIS A 457 -4.54 17.57 18.36
CA HIS A 457 -5.27 16.60 17.54
C HIS A 457 -6.18 15.74 18.43
N PRO A 458 -7.41 15.38 18.00
CA PRO A 458 -8.37 14.63 18.81
C PRO A 458 -7.97 13.17 19.15
N GLY A 459 -6.77 12.73 18.76
CA GLY A 459 -6.33 11.34 18.94
C GLY A 459 -6.98 10.39 17.92
N ALA A 460 -7.26 9.16 18.34
CA ALA A 460 -7.82 8.10 17.48
C ALA A 460 -9.36 8.11 17.38
N GLN A 461 -10.03 9.01 18.09
CA GLN A 461 -11.49 9.12 18.14
C GLN A 461 -11.90 10.58 17.97
N PHE A 462 -12.81 10.86 17.04
CA PHE A 462 -13.28 12.21 16.78
C PHE A 462 -14.76 12.19 16.41
N ARG A 463 -15.60 13.04 17.05
CA ARG A 463 -17.05 13.10 16.79
C ARG A 463 -17.75 11.72 16.78
N GLY A 464 -17.33 10.80 17.66
CA GLY A 464 -17.91 9.46 17.80
C GLY A 464 -17.50 8.44 16.72
N ARG A 465 -16.48 8.74 15.91
CA ARG A 465 -15.91 7.83 14.91
C ARG A 465 -14.41 7.65 15.11
N GLU A 466 -13.89 6.51 14.66
CA GLU A 466 -12.45 6.26 14.64
C GLU A 466 -11.77 7.09 13.54
N VAL A 467 -10.62 7.67 13.87
CA VAL A 467 -9.80 8.43 12.93
C VAL A 467 -8.33 8.08 13.10
N VAL A 468 -7.56 8.22 12.03
CA VAL A 468 -6.11 8.00 12.07
C VAL A 468 -5.36 9.22 12.60
N LEU A 469 -4.16 8.99 13.11
CA LEU A 469 -3.26 10.06 13.50
C LEU A 469 -2.53 10.65 12.28
N PRO A 470 -2.18 11.95 12.31
CA PRO A 470 -1.33 12.56 11.29
C PRO A 470 0.04 11.86 11.20
N ARG A 471 0.56 11.75 9.97
CA ARG A 471 1.93 11.33 9.67
C ARG A 471 2.89 12.51 9.57
N GLY A 472 2.39 13.71 9.26
CA GLY A 472 3.18 14.94 9.20
C GLY A 472 3.63 15.44 10.57
N GLN A 473 4.53 16.42 10.58
CA GLN A 473 5.08 17.04 11.79
C GLN A 473 5.03 18.57 11.71
N SER A 474 4.85 19.22 12.86
CA SER A 474 4.71 20.69 12.92
C SER A 474 5.99 21.40 12.46
N TRP A 475 5.84 22.42 11.61
CA TRP A 475 6.91 23.28 11.14
C TRP A 475 7.35 24.33 12.16
N VAL A 476 6.57 24.57 13.22
CA VAL A 476 6.72 25.74 14.10
C VAL A 476 8.14 25.87 14.66
N SER A 477 8.72 24.78 15.16
CA SER A 477 10.08 24.80 15.72
C SER A 477 11.14 25.18 14.69
N HIS A 478 10.94 24.84 13.42
CA HIS A 478 11.88 25.14 12.34
C HIS A 478 11.67 26.56 11.82
N LEU A 479 10.43 26.96 11.56
CA LEU A 479 10.11 28.26 10.98
C LEU A 479 10.29 29.42 11.97
N ALA A 480 10.21 29.18 13.27
CA ALA A 480 10.54 30.15 14.31
C ALA A 480 12.05 30.21 14.63
N SER A 481 12.89 29.44 13.95
CA SER A 481 14.35 29.44 14.13
C SER A 481 14.99 30.64 13.42
N ASP A 482 15.99 31.25 14.07
CA ASP A 482 16.84 32.27 13.45
C ASP A 482 17.87 31.69 12.45
N ASP A 483 18.02 30.36 12.44
CA ASP A 483 18.97 29.61 11.60
C ASP A 483 18.36 28.32 11.05
N TYR A 484 17.83 28.40 9.82
CA TYR A 484 17.23 27.26 9.12
C TYR A 484 18.23 26.19 8.67
N LYS A 485 19.54 26.42 8.78
CA LYS A 485 20.56 25.43 8.38
C LYS A 485 20.84 24.40 9.47
N THR A 486 20.57 24.74 10.72
CA THR A 486 20.85 23.86 11.87
C THR A 486 19.59 23.22 12.45
N THR A 487 18.41 23.62 11.97
CA THR A 487 17.12 23.02 12.33
C THR A 487 16.53 22.25 11.16
N SER A 488 15.68 21.27 11.47
CA SER A 488 14.86 20.56 10.50
C SER A 488 13.50 20.26 11.09
N VAL A 489 12.49 20.09 10.24
CA VAL A 489 11.17 19.58 10.65
C VAL A 489 11.24 18.08 10.90
N HIS A 490 11.96 17.40 10.01
CA HIS A 490 12.07 15.95 9.95
C HIS A 490 13.52 15.53 10.23
N LYS A 491 13.73 14.42 10.94
CA LYS A 491 15.10 13.92 11.21
C LYS A 491 15.60 13.18 9.98
N GLU A 492 16.68 13.67 9.36
CA GLU A 492 17.16 13.19 8.05
C GLU A 492 17.34 11.66 7.95
N ASN A 493 17.83 10.98 9.01
CA ASN A 493 18.07 9.53 8.97
C ASN A 493 16.98 8.68 9.63
N VAL A 494 15.81 9.26 9.92
CA VAL A 494 14.71 8.56 10.63
C VAL A 494 13.38 8.71 9.88
N HIS A 495 13.29 9.65 8.96
CA HIS A 495 12.03 10.01 8.31
C HIS A 495 11.90 9.41 6.93
N ILE A 496 10.82 8.64 6.76
CA ILE A 496 10.51 7.85 5.58
C ILE A 496 9.20 8.37 5.00
N HIS A 497 9.22 8.75 3.72
CA HIS A 497 8.05 9.28 3.02
C HIS A 497 7.87 8.53 1.70
N GLY A 498 6.67 8.03 1.47
CA GLY A 498 6.31 7.32 0.24
C GLY A 498 5.32 8.12 -0.60
N TRP A 499 5.31 7.83 -1.89
CA TRP A 499 4.33 8.32 -2.84
C TRP A 499 3.93 7.20 -3.79
N GLU A 500 2.64 7.06 -4.03
CA GLU A 500 2.11 6.28 -5.13
C GLU A 500 1.06 7.12 -5.85
N LEU A 501 1.17 7.17 -7.17
CA LEU A 501 0.09 7.63 -8.04
C LEU A 501 0.31 7.07 -9.44
N PHE A 502 -0.76 6.69 -10.12
CA PHE A 502 -0.77 6.12 -11.46
C PHE A 502 0.13 4.89 -11.63
N GLY A 503 0.30 4.09 -10.55
CA GLY A 503 1.20 2.94 -10.53
C GLY A 503 2.67 3.30 -10.41
N MET A 504 3.02 4.59 -10.47
CA MET A 504 4.38 5.06 -10.22
C MET A 504 4.62 5.12 -8.72
N ARG A 505 5.84 4.78 -8.31
CA ARG A 505 6.21 4.61 -6.91
C ARG A 505 7.40 5.47 -6.59
N ALA A 506 7.39 6.11 -5.44
CA ALA A 506 8.59 6.70 -4.86
C ALA A 506 8.65 6.45 -3.36
N ILE A 507 9.86 6.33 -2.84
CA ILE A 507 10.14 6.23 -1.41
C ILE A 507 11.40 7.05 -1.13
N ARG A 508 11.33 7.90 -0.11
CA ARG A 508 12.43 8.79 0.30
C ARG A 508 12.77 8.54 1.75
N GLU A 509 14.06 8.50 2.02
CA GLU A 509 14.64 8.47 3.35
C GLU A 509 15.82 9.44 3.38
N GLY A 510 15.65 10.55 4.11
CA GLY A 510 16.61 11.65 4.10
C GLY A 510 16.87 12.18 2.70
N LYS A 511 18.14 12.15 2.29
CA LYS A 511 18.58 12.60 0.96
C LYS A 511 18.39 11.55 -0.15
N TYR A 512 18.14 10.29 0.20
CA TYR A 512 18.00 9.23 -0.79
C TYR A 512 16.53 9.06 -1.18
N LYS A 513 16.29 8.98 -2.49
CA LYS A 513 14.96 8.71 -3.05
C LYS A 513 15.07 7.61 -4.09
N ALA A 514 14.24 6.59 -3.96
CA ALA A 514 14.08 5.57 -4.98
C ALA A 514 12.76 5.79 -5.72
N VAL A 515 12.78 5.61 -7.04
CA VAL A 515 11.64 5.83 -7.94
C VAL A 515 11.46 4.61 -8.84
N TRP A 516 10.23 4.18 -9.05
CA TRP A 516 9.86 3.12 -9.99
C TRP A 516 8.73 3.59 -10.89
N ILE A 517 8.93 3.47 -12.21
CA ILE A 517 7.97 3.89 -13.23
C ILE A 517 7.94 2.82 -14.33
N ALA A 518 6.76 2.26 -14.58
CA ALA A 518 6.55 1.22 -15.58
C ALA A 518 6.80 1.71 -17.02
N GLU A 519 7.15 0.79 -17.92
CA GLU A 519 7.13 1.04 -19.36
C GLU A 519 5.71 1.44 -19.84
N PRO A 520 5.56 2.30 -20.86
CA PRO A 520 6.62 2.95 -21.64
C PRO A 520 7.09 4.30 -21.05
N ARG A 521 6.59 4.72 -19.88
CA ARG A 521 6.96 6.03 -19.28
C ARG A 521 8.31 5.99 -18.55
N GLY A 522 8.67 4.84 -18.01
CA GLY A 522 9.95 4.58 -17.36
C GLY A 522 10.58 3.29 -17.86
N LYS A 523 11.39 2.66 -17.00
CA LYS A 523 12.21 1.48 -17.32
C LYS A 523 11.70 0.18 -16.67
N ASP A 524 10.59 0.24 -15.95
CA ASP A 524 10.03 -0.88 -15.18
C ASP A 524 10.98 -1.43 -14.09
N GLU A 525 11.94 -0.61 -13.64
CA GLU A 525 12.94 -0.91 -12.61
C GLU A 525 13.05 0.23 -11.59
N TRP A 526 13.58 -0.08 -10.39
CA TRP A 526 13.86 0.92 -9.37
C TRP A 526 15.14 1.70 -9.71
N GLU A 527 15.03 3.02 -9.76
CA GLU A 527 16.14 3.95 -9.88
C GLU A 527 16.39 4.62 -8.52
N LEU A 528 17.65 4.79 -8.11
CA LEU A 528 18.03 5.41 -6.84
C LEU A 528 18.75 6.73 -7.07
N PHE A 529 18.37 7.78 -6.34
CA PHE A 529 18.95 9.13 -6.47
C PHE A 529 19.32 9.71 -5.10
N ASN A 530 20.33 10.59 -5.08
CA ASN A 530 20.58 11.49 -3.96
C ASN A 530 20.00 12.86 -4.32
N VAL A 531 18.78 13.14 -3.88
CA VAL A 531 17.99 14.29 -4.33
C VAL A 531 18.44 15.64 -3.77
N GLU A 532 19.36 15.66 -2.80
CA GLU A 532 19.98 16.91 -2.34
C GLU A 532 21.05 17.40 -3.33
N SER A 533 21.89 16.49 -3.82
CA SER A 533 22.93 16.83 -4.81
C SER A 533 22.47 16.69 -6.26
N ASP A 534 21.44 15.88 -6.49
CA ASP A 534 20.84 15.60 -7.79
C ASP A 534 19.30 15.77 -7.71
N PRO A 535 18.80 17.01 -7.55
CA PRO A 535 17.37 17.29 -7.52
C PRO A 535 16.68 17.05 -8.87
N ALA A 536 17.45 16.75 -9.92
CA ALA A 536 16.98 16.44 -11.25
C ALA A 536 16.77 14.94 -11.48
N GLU A 537 17.15 14.07 -10.54
CA GLU A 537 17.01 12.60 -10.64
C GLU A 537 17.60 12.04 -11.93
N ILE A 538 18.83 12.45 -12.25
CA ILE A 538 19.58 12.08 -13.47
C ILE A 538 20.51 10.90 -13.19
N HIS A 539 21.25 10.97 -12.08
CA HIS A 539 22.37 10.09 -11.80
C HIS A 539 21.93 8.88 -10.99
N ASN A 540 21.47 7.83 -11.68
CA ASN A 540 21.00 6.61 -11.04
C ASN A 540 22.14 5.86 -10.30
N LEU A 541 22.02 5.77 -8.97
CA LEU A 541 22.99 5.18 -8.06
C LEU A 541 22.79 3.68 -7.82
N THR A 542 21.77 3.04 -8.39
CA THR A 542 21.40 1.64 -8.12
C THR A 542 22.58 0.66 -8.21
N GLN A 543 23.48 0.84 -9.19
CA GLN A 543 24.66 -0.03 -9.37
C GLN A 543 25.76 0.21 -8.33
N THR A 544 25.87 1.45 -7.82
CA THR A 544 26.93 1.86 -6.89
C THR A 544 26.53 1.78 -5.43
N GLN A 545 25.22 1.83 -5.14
CA GLN A 545 24.65 1.80 -3.79
C GLN A 545 23.47 0.82 -3.69
N PRO A 546 23.67 -0.48 -4.02
CA PRO A 546 22.59 -1.47 -4.02
C PRO A 546 22.00 -1.72 -2.62
N ASP A 547 22.79 -1.62 -1.56
CA ASP A 547 22.33 -1.79 -0.18
C ASP A 547 21.38 -0.66 0.24
N THR A 548 21.67 0.57 -0.18
CA THR A 548 20.79 1.74 0.01
C THR A 548 19.46 1.52 -0.69
N LEU A 549 19.49 1.05 -1.95
CA LEU A 549 18.27 0.75 -2.68
C LEU A 549 17.45 -0.36 -2.00
N ALA A 550 18.09 -1.47 -1.62
CA ALA A 550 17.39 -2.59 -0.98
C ALA A 550 16.66 -2.15 0.31
N ARG A 551 17.30 -1.28 1.09
CA ARG A 551 16.71 -0.68 2.30
C ARG A 551 15.55 0.25 1.99
N LEU A 552 15.68 1.11 0.97
CA LEU A 552 14.55 1.95 0.51
C LEU A 552 13.39 1.11 -0.01
N VAL A 553 13.65 -0.01 -0.70
CA VAL A 553 12.60 -0.94 -1.14
C VAL A 553 11.90 -1.60 0.05
N GLN A 554 12.60 -1.94 1.13
CA GLN A 554 11.95 -2.39 2.38
C GLN A 554 11.05 -1.30 2.98
N HIS A 555 11.50 -0.05 2.98
CA HIS A 555 10.67 1.09 3.39
C HIS A 555 9.44 1.28 2.49
N TRP A 556 9.56 1.00 1.20
CA TRP A 556 8.43 0.99 0.27
C TRP A 556 7.42 -0.09 0.64
N GLU A 557 7.86 -1.32 0.93
CA GLU A 557 6.97 -2.41 1.36
C GLU A 557 6.24 -2.08 2.67
N GLN A 558 6.95 -1.46 3.62
CA GLN A 558 6.35 -0.97 4.85
C GLN A 558 5.31 0.12 4.58
N TYR A 559 5.66 1.13 3.78
CA TYR A 559 4.75 2.21 3.38
C TYR A 559 3.49 1.65 2.68
N TYR A 560 3.67 0.70 1.76
CA TYR A 560 2.57 0.01 1.06
C TYR A 560 1.59 -0.65 2.03
N ALA A 561 2.12 -1.34 3.05
CA ALA A 561 1.31 -2.02 4.07
C ALA A 561 0.61 -1.03 5.02
N GLU A 562 1.34 -0.01 5.51
CA GLU A 562 0.83 0.98 6.47
C GLU A 562 -0.29 1.84 5.90
N THR A 563 -0.26 2.13 4.60
CA THR A 563 -1.27 2.99 3.96
C THR A 563 -2.45 2.21 3.38
N GLY A 564 -2.45 0.88 3.51
CA GLY A 564 -3.55 0.02 3.08
C GLY A 564 -3.71 -0.05 1.56
N MET A 565 -2.61 0.06 0.82
CA MET A 565 -2.66 0.03 -0.65
C MET A 565 -3.23 -1.29 -1.16
N VAL A 566 -4.05 -1.21 -2.21
CA VAL A 566 -4.70 -2.38 -2.81
C VAL A 566 -3.93 -2.84 -4.05
N GLN A 567 -3.47 -4.10 -4.06
CA GLN A 567 -2.89 -4.72 -5.25
C GLN A 567 -3.98 -5.06 -6.27
N THR A 568 -3.81 -4.62 -7.51
CA THR A 568 -4.66 -5.02 -8.64
C THR A 568 -4.34 -6.47 -9.07
N PRO A 569 -5.36 -7.30 -9.36
CA PRO A 569 -5.18 -8.66 -9.85
C PRO A 569 -4.60 -8.63 -11.26
N VAL A 570 -3.54 -9.40 -11.49
CA VAL A 570 -2.91 -9.56 -12.80
C VAL A 570 -3.92 -10.23 -13.75
N VAL A 571 -4.39 -9.51 -14.76
CA VAL A 571 -5.14 -10.11 -15.86
C VAL A 571 -4.15 -10.67 -16.87
N ASP A 572 -4.17 -11.99 -16.99
CA ASP A 572 -3.45 -12.81 -17.94
C ASP A 572 -3.60 -12.30 -19.39
N ARG A 573 -2.63 -11.51 -19.90
CA ARG A 573 -2.64 -10.91 -21.25
C ARG A 573 -1.55 -11.35 -22.19
N LYS A 574 -0.96 -12.53 -21.99
CA LYS A 574 -0.15 -13.18 -23.04
C LYS A 574 -0.66 -14.55 -23.51
N MET A 575 -1.93 -14.85 -23.27
CA MET A 575 -2.72 -15.75 -24.13
C MET A 575 -3.40 -14.94 -25.24
N LYS A 576 -2.92 -15.11 -26.48
CA LYS A 576 -3.42 -14.54 -27.76
C LYS A 576 -2.79 -13.20 -28.21
N LEU A 577 -1.49 -13.19 -28.54
CA LEU A 577 -0.99 -12.37 -29.67
C LEU A 577 0.32 -12.87 -30.32
N CYS A 578 0.69 -14.15 -30.15
CA CYS A 578 1.81 -14.78 -30.85
C CYS A 578 1.34 -15.89 -31.81
N GLN A 579 0.36 -15.55 -32.65
CA GLN A 579 0.13 -16.25 -33.92
C GLN A 579 -0.12 -15.20 -34.99
N ARG A 580 0.95 -14.55 -35.48
CA ARG A 580 1.14 -14.14 -36.89
C ARG A 580 2.44 -13.33 -37.02
N LYS A 581 3.48 -14.06 -37.43
CA LYS A 581 4.60 -13.66 -38.31
C LYS A 581 4.98 -12.17 -38.34
N SER A 582 6.15 -11.86 -37.79
CA SER A 582 7.26 -11.34 -38.61
C SER A 582 8.58 -11.68 -37.93
N ALA A 583 9.52 -12.14 -38.74
CA ALA A 583 10.82 -12.63 -38.32
C ALA A 583 11.78 -11.44 -38.07
N GLY A 584 12.46 -11.48 -36.94
CA GLY A 584 13.57 -10.60 -36.57
C GLY A 584 14.15 -11.12 -35.26
N HIS A 585 15.45 -11.45 -35.25
CA HIS A 585 16.14 -12.14 -34.15
C HIS A 585 15.90 -11.48 -32.78
N ILE A 586 15.37 -12.24 -31.82
CA ILE A 586 15.48 -11.97 -30.39
C ILE A 586 16.71 -12.75 -29.91
N GLU A 587 17.72 -12.06 -29.39
CA GLU A 587 18.82 -12.70 -28.67
C GLU A 587 18.26 -13.44 -27.45
N MET A 588 18.46 -14.76 -27.40
CA MET A 588 18.11 -15.57 -26.24
C MET A 588 19.04 -15.18 -25.08
N THR A 589 18.47 -14.61 -24.02
CA THR A 589 19.15 -14.50 -22.73
C THR A 589 19.56 -15.88 -22.24
N LYS A 590 20.75 -15.94 -21.65
CA LYS A 590 21.48 -17.14 -21.26
C LYS A 590 20.63 -18.03 -20.33
N LEU A 591 20.37 -19.27 -20.73
CA LEU A 591 19.70 -20.29 -19.89
C LEU A 591 20.60 -20.57 -18.66
N GLU A 592 20.15 -20.22 -17.46
CA GLU A 592 20.88 -20.60 -16.24
C GLU A 592 20.67 -22.09 -15.98
N SER A 593 21.76 -22.83 -15.71
CA SER A 593 21.71 -24.28 -15.49
C SER A 593 22.22 -24.62 -14.09
N TYR A 594 21.43 -25.37 -13.34
CA TYR A 594 21.75 -25.83 -11.99
C TYR A 594 21.63 -27.37 -11.92
N PRO A 595 22.47 -28.06 -11.13
CA PRO A 595 22.27 -29.47 -10.84
C PRO A 595 20.89 -29.77 -10.25
N ILE A 596 20.41 -28.91 -9.34
CA ILE A 596 19.13 -29.11 -8.66
C ILE A 596 18.37 -27.78 -8.55
N ALA A 597 17.08 -27.80 -8.84
CA ALA A 597 16.16 -26.70 -8.51
C ALA A 597 15.15 -27.14 -7.44
N ILE A 598 14.73 -26.22 -6.57
CA ILE A 598 13.75 -26.43 -5.51
C ILE A 598 12.57 -25.48 -5.76
N ILE A 599 11.35 -26.01 -5.78
CA ILE A 599 10.13 -25.24 -5.95
C ILE A 599 9.42 -25.16 -4.60
N GLY A 600 9.39 -23.98 -3.99
CA GLY A 600 8.82 -23.72 -2.67
C GLY A 600 9.88 -23.51 -1.59
N GLY A 601 9.79 -22.38 -0.88
CA GLY A 601 10.68 -21.92 0.19
C GLY A 601 10.08 -22.00 1.59
N GLY A 602 9.12 -22.92 1.80
CA GLY A 602 8.70 -23.32 3.15
C GLY A 602 9.77 -24.18 3.86
N PRO A 603 9.51 -24.65 5.09
CA PRO A 603 10.53 -25.32 5.91
C PRO A 603 11.17 -26.55 5.24
N VAL A 604 10.39 -27.31 4.45
CA VAL A 604 10.89 -28.50 3.72
C VAL A 604 11.86 -28.10 2.59
N GLY A 605 11.51 -27.09 1.81
CA GLY A 605 12.36 -26.57 0.72
C GLY A 605 13.64 -25.93 1.25
N LEU A 606 13.53 -25.16 2.33
CA LEU A 606 14.68 -24.55 3.00
C LEU A 606 15.62 -25.59 3.62
N VAL A 607 15.09 -26.63 4.28
CA VAL A 607 15.93 -27.75 4.77
C VAL A 607 16.63 -28.47 3.61
N SER A 608 15.93 -28.67 2.48
CA SER A 608 16.53 -29.25 1.28
C SER A 608 17.71 -28.40 0.78
N SER A 609 17.56 -27.08 0.75
CA SER A 609 18.62 -26.13 0.37
C SER A 609 19.82 -26.20 1.33
N VAL A 610 19.59 -26.24 2.64
CA VAL A 610 20.67 -26.36 3.63
C VAL A 610 21.44 -27.68 3.47
N LEU A 611 20.74 -28.80 3.33
CA LEU A 611 21.36 -30.12 3.15
C LEU A 611 22.19 -30.18 1.84
N LEU A 612 21.68 -29.61 0.75
CA LEU A 612 22.40 -29.51 -0.52
C LEU A 612 23.65 -28.65 -0.39
N SER A 613 23.54 -27.52 0.32
CA SER A 613 24.66 -26.62 0.58
C SER A 613 25.77 -27.28 1.40
N GLN A 614 25.43 -28.04 2.43
CA GLN A 614 26.39 -28.81 3.24
C GLN A 614 27.13 -29.86 2.40
N GLN A 615 26.46 -30.42 1.39
CA GLN A 615 27.07 -31.32 0.41
C GLN A 615 27.72 -30.58 -0.78
N LYS A 616 27.79 -29.24 -0.76
CA LYS A 616 28.38 -28.43 -1.83
C LYS A 616 27.78 -28.73 -3.21
N ILE A 617 26.49 -29.03 -3.27
CA ILE A 617 25.77 -29.21 -4.53
C ILE A 617 25.17 -27.85 -4.94
N PRO A 618 25.58 -27.27 -6.09
CA PRO A 618 24.97 -26.06 -6.59
C PRO A 618 23.48 -26.28 -6.84
N HIS A 619 22.66 -25.34 -6.39
CA HIS A 619 21.21 -25.41 -6.52
C HIS A 619 20.59 -24.03 -6.45
N ILE A 620 19.34 -23.94 -6.91
CA ILE A 620 18.50 -22.76 -6.83
C ILE A 620 17.14 -23.10 -6.21
N LEU A 621 16.62 -22.22 -5.36
CA LEU A 621 15.31 -22.32 -4.72
C LEU A 621 14.44 -21.15 -5.17
N PHE A 622 13.20 -21.44 -5.55
CA PHE A 622 12.19 -20.45 -5.91
C PHE A 622 11.06 -20.44 -4.88
N GLU A 623 10.79 -19.26 -4.30
CA GLU A 623 9.63 -19.02 -3.44
C GLU A 623 8.83 -17.86 -4.03
N ARG A 624 7.53 -18.09 -4.22
CA ARG A 624 6.63 -17.10 -4.81
C ARG A 624 6.36 -15.95 -3.84
N TYR A 625 6.35 -16.19 -2.54
CA TYR A 625 6.13 -15.13 -1.56
C TYR A 625 7.42 -14.33 -1.34
N PRO A 626 7.33 -13.07 -0.87
CA PRO A 626 8.51 -12.25 -0.61
C PRO A 626 9.26 -12.66 0.67
N SER A 627 8.63 -13.43 1.56
CA SER A 627 9.18 -13.84 2.86
C SER A 627 8.61 -15.16 3.35
N THR A 628 9.04 -15.61 4.54
CA THR A 628 8.54 -16.82 5.20
C THR A 628 7.07 -16.70 5.63
N SER A 629 6.40 -17.83 5.86
CA SER A 629 4.99 -17.85 6.27
C SER A 629 4.72 -16.97 7.51
N ILE A 630 3.74 -16.07 7.41
CA ILE A 630 3.28 -15.21 8.52
C ILE A 630 2.13 -15.82 9.34
N HIS A 631 1.51 -16.91 8.86
CA HIS A 631 0.47 -17.64 9.59
C HIS A 631 1.02 -18.99 10.10
N PRO A 632 0.79 -19.38 11.37
CA PRO A 632 1.35 -20.59 11.97
C PRO A 632 0.54 -21.84 11.60
N LYS A 633 1.09 -22.69 10.72
CA LYS A 633 0.41 -23.93 10.25
C LYS A 633 0.90 -25.20 10.95
N ALA A 634 2.08 -25.17 11.57
CA ALA A 634 2.69 -26.31 12.25
C ALA A 634 3.48 -25.85 13.47
N CYS A 635 3.66 -26.73 14.46
CA CYS A 635 4.35 -26.39 15.72
C CYS A 635 5.12 -27.55 16.37
N GLY A 636 4.68 -28.80 16.26
CA GLY A 636 5.32 -29.94 16.92
C GLY A 636 6.42 -30.58 16.08
N MET A 637 7.65 -30.67 16.61
CA MET A 637 8.82 -31.30 15.99
C MET A 637 9.21 -32.54 16.77
N ASN A 638 9.16 -33.70 16.11
CA ASN A 638 9.57 -34.96 16.73
C ASN A 638 11.10 -35.07 16.82
N MET A 639 11.55 -36.01 17.65
CA MET A 639 12.96 -36.22 17.96
C MET A 639 13.81 -36.44 16.70
N ARG A 640 13.29 -37.20 15.73
CA ARG A 640 13.98 -37.46 14.47
C ARG A 640 14.21 -36.20 13.64
N THR A 641 13.24 -35.28 13.60
CA THR A 641 13.39 -33.99 12.93
C THR A 641 14.39 -33.10 13.66
N VAL A 642 14.42 -33.14 14.99
CA VAL A 642 15.41 -32.39 15.78
C VAL A 642 16.82 -32.96 15.59
N GLU A 643 16.99 -34.28 15.41
CA GLU A 643 18.27 -34.86 14.97
C GLU A 643 18.72 -34.31 13.61
N ILE A 644 17.79 -34.08 12.68
CA ILE A 644 18.10 -33.44 11.39
C ILE A 644 18.51 -31.98 11.62
N PHE A 645 17.82 -31.25 12.49
CA PHE A 645 18.21 -29.89 12.90
C PHE A 645 19.60 -29.81 13.53
N ARG A 646 20.00 -30.84 14.29
CA ARG A 646 21.37 -30.99 14.79
C ARG A 646 22.36 -31.18 13.65
N GLN A 647 22.05 -32.05 12.69
CA GLN A 647 22.91 -32.29 11.52
C GLN A 647 23.10 -31.03 10.66
N ILE A 648 22.04 -30.21 10.51
CA ILE A 648 22.11 -28.96 9.75
C ILE A 648 22.58 -27.75 10.57
N GLY A 649 22.88 -27.95 11.85
CA GLY A 649 23.52 -26.95 12.72
C GLY A 649 22.59 -25.89 13.30
N ILE A 650 21.27 -26.12 13.35
CA ILE A 650 20.28 -25.17 13.88
C ILE A 650 19.63 -25.62 15.19
N GLU A 651 19.96 -26.82 15.70
CA GLU A 651 19.35 -27.36 16.91
C GLU A 651 19.42 -26.39 18.10
N LYS A 652 20.57 -25.77 18.35
CA LYS A 652 20.74 -24.86 19.48
C LYS A 652 19.73 -23.71 19.43
N GLU A 653 19.62 -23.04 18.29
CA GLU A 653 18.72 -21.90 18.10
C GLU A 653 17.24 -22.33 18.18
N VAL A 654 16.92 -23.52 17.65
CA VAL A 654 15.59 -24.13 17.79
C VAL A 654 15.26 -24.42 19.26
N LEU A 655 16.22 -24.92 20.05
CA LEU A 655 16.04 -25.21 21.48
C LEU A 655 15.97 -23.93 22.34
N GLU A 656 16.49 -22.81 21.87
CA GLU A 656 16.42 -21.50 22.54
C GLU A 656 15.07 -20.82 22.30
N GLN A 657 14.43 -21.02 21.14
CA GLN A 657 13.15 -20.38 20.79
C GLN A 657 11.91 -21.26 20.99
N ARG A 658 12.09 -22.51 21.39
CA ARG A 658 10.98 -23.44 21.64
C ARG A 658 10.13 -23.05 22.85
N ALA A 659 8.93 -23.61 22.90
CA ALA A 659 8.12 -23.64 24.10
C ALA A 659 8.89 -24.35 25.23
N PRO A 660 8.94 -23.75 26.43
CA PRO A 660 9.54 -24.39 27.60
C PRO A 660 8.91 -25.75 27.89
N PRO A 661 9.70 -26.77 28.32
CA PRO A 661 9.16 -28.10 28.67
C PRO A 661 8.04 -28.06 29.71
N GLU A 662 8.08 -27.08 30.61
CA GLU A 662 7.06 -26.82 31.63
C GLU A 662 5.76 -26.26 31.06
N THR A 663 5.74 -25.72 29.84
CA THR A 663 4.51 -25.26 29.16
C THR A 663 4.04 -26.22 28.07
N ALA A 664 4.91 -27.14 27.64
CA ALA A 664 4.66 -28.04 26.52
C ALA A 664 4.67 -29.53 26.92
N SER A 665 3.83 -29.93 27.88
CA SER A 665 3.83 -31.30 28.41
C SER A 665 2.47 -31.96 28.57
N ARG A 666 1.37 -31.26 28.33
CA ARG A 666 0.00 -31.78 28.51
C ARG A 666 -0.96 -31.33 27.41
N THR A 667 -2.05 -32.09 27.26
CA THR A 667 -3.24 -31.71 26.50
C THR A 667 -4.46 -31.89 27.39
N THR A 668 -5.39 -30.94 27.36
CA THR A 668 -6.61 -30.97 28.16
C THR A 668 -7.85 -30.70 27.32
N TRP A 669 -8.98 -31.26 27.75
CA TRP A 669 -10.33 -30.97 27.26
C TRP A 669 -11.10 -30.24 28.35
N ARG A 670 -11.77 -29.16 27.99
CA ARG A 670 -12.53 -28.29 28.90
C ARG A 670 -13.80 -27.80 28.23
N THR A 671 -14.72 -27.25 29.02
CA THR A 671 -15.87 -26.53 28.44
C THR A 671 -15.45 -25.16 27.90
N ASN A 672 -14.78 -24.34 28.73
CA ASN A 672 -14.24 -23.03 28.37
C ASN A 672 -13.10 -22.61 29.34
N LEU A 673 -12.58 -21.38 29.22
CA LEU A 673 -11.57 -20.78 30.13
C LEU A 673 -12.14 -19.68 31.04
N GLY A 674 -13.44 -19.40 30.94
CA GLY A 674 -14.14 -18.43 31.75
C GLY A 674 -14.45 -18.91 33.18
N PRO A 675 -15.14 -18.09 33.98
CA PRO A 675 -15.47 -18.39 35.38
C PRO A 675 -16.28 -19.69 35.59
N THR A 676 -17.03 -20.12 34.57
CA THR A 676 -17.85 -21.35 34.58
C THR A 676 -17.14 -22.55 33.97
N GLY A 677 -15.89 -22.38 33.51
CA GLY A 677 -15.16 -23.40 32.77
C GLY A 677 -14.74 -24.60 33.63
N GLN A 678 -15.15 -25.80 33.24
CA GLN A 678 -14.86 -27.05 33.92
C GLN A 678 -13.86 -27.89 33.13
N ALA A 679 -12.99 -28.61 33.87
CA ALA A 679 -12.09 -29.60 33.27
C ALA A 679 -12.89 -30.88 32.99
N ILE A 680 -12.77 -31.42 31.77
CA ILE A 680 -13.36 -32.71 31.42
C ILE A 680 -12.31 -33.79 31.70
N ILE A 681 -11.19 -33.72 30.99
CA ILE A 681 -10.06 -34.63 31.17
C ILE A 681 -8.77 -33.95 30.72
N GLY A 682 -7.63 -34.38 31.28
CA GLY A 682 -6.33 -33.97 30.80
C GLY A 682 -5.32 -35.11 30.91
N ARG A 683 -4.39 -35.15 29.96
CA ARG A 683 -3.35 -36.19 29.91
C ARG A 683 -1.99 -35.58 29.59
N ASP A 684 -0.94 -36.27 30.01
CA ASP A 684 0.41 -35.96 29.55
C ASP A 684 0.49 -36.17 28.02
N ALA A 685 1.32 -35.36 27.36
CA ALA A 685 1.48 -35.39 25.91
C ALA A 685 2.84 -34.78 25.52
N TRP A 686 3.19 -34.86 24.24
CA TRP A 686 4.35 -34.17 23.66
C TRP A 686 5.70 -34.53 24.31
N GLY A 687 5.81 -35.74 24.86
CA GLY A 687 7.01 -36.20 25.59
C GLY A 687 7.11 -35.69 27.03
N GLY A 688 6.05 -35.06 27.55
CA GLY A 688 5.93 -34.60 28.92
C GLY A 688 5.42 -35.65 29.91
N GLY A 689 5.56 -35.35 31.21
CA GLY A 689 5.07 -36.18 32.33
C GLY A 689 5.44 -37.67 32.22
N ALA A 690 4.44 -38.55 32.23
CA ALA A 690 4.62 -40.00 32.17
C ALA A 690 5.43 -40.50 30.96
N TYR A 691 5.46 -39.75 29.85
CA TYR A 691 6.15 -40.13 28.61
C TYR A 691 7.61 -39.66 28.54
N GLN A 692 8.08 -38.87 29.52
CA GLN A 692 9.44 -38.32 29.48
C GLN A 692 10.53 -39.39 29.39
N ARG A 693 10.35 -40.51 30.10
CA ARG A 693 11.32 -41.60 30.10
C ARG A 693 11.42 -42.26 28.74
N GLU A 694 10.29 -42.64 28.16
CA GLU A 694 10.22 -43.27 26.83
C GLU A 694 10.86 -42.39 25.75
N TYR A 695 10.56 -41.09 25.75
CA TYR A 695 11.11 -40.15 24.77
C TYR A 695 12.62 -39.98 24.93
N LYS A 696 13.12 -39.87 26.16
CA LYS A 696 14.56 -39.79 26.45
C LYS A 696 15.32 -41.06 26.06
N GLU A 697 14.69 -42.23 26.18
CA GLU A 697 15.27 -43.51 25.76
C GLU A 697 15.31 -43.64 24.22
N ALA A 698 14.36 -43.02 23.50
CA ALA A 698 14.27 -43.10 22.05
C ALA A 698 15.28 -42.22 21.30
N SER A 699 15.63 -41.04 21.82
CA SER A 699 16.61 -40.14 21.19
C SER A 699 17.25 -39.19 22.21
N PRO A 700 18.53 -38.80 22.01
CA PRO A 700 19.15 -37.72 22.76
C PRO A 700 18.59 -36.33 22.40
N CYS A 701 17.83 -36.22 21.31
CA CYS A 701 17.12 -34.99 20.95
C CYS A 701 15.73 -34.99 21.61
N PRO A 702 15.28 -33.88 22.22
CA PRO A 702 13.95 -33.79 22.78
C PRO A 702 12.88 -33.65 21.68
N TYR A 703 11.62 -33.96 22.01
CA TYR A 703 10.48 -33.41 21.26
C TYR A 703 10.45 -31.90 21.49
N VAL A 704 10.22 -31.13 20.43
CA VAL A 704 10.27 -29.66 20.47
C VAL A 704 8.96 -29.10 19.97
N VAL A 705 8.36 -28.19 20.73
CA VAL A 705 7.25 -27.37 20.26
C VAL A 705 7.79 -26.01 19.87
N ILE A 706 7.79 -25.70 18.58
CA ILE A 706 8.22 -24.43 18.00
C ILE A 706 7.34 -24.12 16.79
N PRO A 707 6.50 -23.06 16.83
CA PRO A 707 5.65 -22.71 15.69
C PRO A 707 6.44 -22.41 14.43
N GLN A 708 5.85 -22.72 13.28
CA GLN A 708 6.45 -22.51 11.97
C GLN A 708 6.91 -21.06 11.77
N ILE A 709 6.14 -20.08 12.24
CA ILE A 709 6.49 -18.65 12.15
C ILE A 709 7.80 -18.28 12.88
N ARG A 710 8.27 -19.12 13.81
CA ARG A 710 9.56 -18.98 14.52
C ARG A 710 10.64 -19.91 13.97
N LEU A 711 10.24 -21.11 13.56
CA LEU A 711 11.14 -22.11 12.99
C LEU A 711 11.64 -21.74 11.59
N GLU A 712 10.73 -21.31 10.71
CA GLU A 712 11.03 -21.05 9.29
C GLU A 712 12.08 -19.95 9.10
N PRO A 713 12.03 -18.82 9.83
CA PRO A 713 13.12 -17.82 9.78
C PRO A 713 14.50 -18.34 10.21
N ILE A 714 14.57 -19.29 11.16
CA ILE A 714 15.84 -19.91 11.57
C ILE A 714 16.42 -20.72 10.40
N ILE A 715 15.59 -21.54 9.76
CA ILE A 715 16.01 -22.36 8.62
C ILE A 715 16.37 -21.45 7.43
N GLN A 716 15.58 -20.40 7.17
CA GLN A 716 15.84 -19.42 6.11
C GLN A 716 17.19 -18.75 6.29
N ARG A 717 17.50 -18.23 7.48
CA ARG A 717 18.81 -17.63 7.78
C ARG A 717 19.93 -18.61 7.47
N LYS A 718 19.79 -19.87 7.88
CA LYS A 718 20.82 -20.89 7.61
C LYS A 718 20.95 -21.21 6.11
N ALA A 719 19.85 -21.25 5.39
CA ALA A 719 19.83 -21.50 3.95
C ALA A 719 20.51 -20.35 3.19
N ILE A 720 20.21 -19.09 3.53
CA ILE A 720 20.82 -17.89 2.94
C ILE A 720 22.31 -17.81 3.31
N GLU A 721 22.69 -18.10 4.56
CA GLU A 721 24.10 -18.12 4.99
C GLU A 721 24.93 -19.06 4.11
N LEU A 722 24.38 -20.24 3.77
CA LEU A 722 25.09 -21.25 3.00
C LEU A 722 24.95 -21.10 1.48
N ASN A 723 23.89 -20.45 0.99
CA ASN A 723 23.62 -20.23 -0.43
C ASN A 723 23.00 -18.84 -0.70
N PRO A 724 23.76 -17.74 -0.51
CA PRO A 724 23.23 -16.37 -0.49
C PRO A 724 22.64 -15.89 -1.81
N GLN A 725 23.04 -16.49 -2.94
CA GLN A 725 22.55 -16.11 -4.27
C GLN A 725 21.57 -17.13 -4.87
N GLY A 726 21.42 -18.31 -4.25
CA GLY A 726 20.61 -19.40 -4.78
C GLY A 726 19.21 -19.47 -4.20
N ILE A 727 18.77 -18.50 -3.40
CA ILE A 727 17.40 -18.43 -2.88
C ILE A 727 16.70 -17.21 -3.47
N ARG A 728 15.63 -17.44 -4.22
CA ARG A 728 14.86 -16.44 -4.96
C ARG A 728 13.46 -16.30 -4.38
N TYR A 729 13.28 -15.32 -3.50
CA TYR A 729 11.96 -14.90 -3.03
C TYR A 729 11.26 -14.03 -4.07
N GLY A 730 9.93 -14.00 -4.05
CA GLY A 730 9.13 -13.29 -5.04
C GLY A 730 9.19 -13.90 -6.45
N VAL A 731 9.66 -15.13 -6.61
CA VAL A 731 9.77 -15.79 -7.93
C VAL A 731 8.91 -17.05 -7.94
N GLU A 732 7.87 -17.04 -8.78
CA GLU A 732 6.99 -18.18 -8.97
C GLU A 732 7.48 -19.08 -10.12
N VAL A 733 7.51 -20.39 -9.90
CA VAL A 733 7.65 -21.36 -10.98
C VAL A 733 6.27 -21.61 -11.57
N THR A 734 6.07 -21.17 -12.80
CA THR A 734 4.77 -21.21 -13.49
C THR A 734 4.59 -22.41 -14.40
N ASP A 735 5.69 -22.98 -14.90
CA ASP A 735 5.67 -24.20 -15.70
C ASP A 735 6.91 -25.06 -15.42
N VAL A 736 6.75 -26.38 -15.47
CA VAL A 736 7.81 -27.36 -15.25
C VAL A 736 7.68 -28.44 -16.30
N LYS A 737 8.70 -28.58 -17.15
CA LYS A 737 8.70 -29.54 -18.24
C LYS A 737 9.94 -30.42 -18.19
N GLU A 738 9.74 -31.73 -18.13
CA GLU A 738 10.82 -32.70 -18.33
C GLU A 738 11.17 -32.76 -19.83
N ASP A 739 12.47 -32.60 -20.13
CA ASP A 739 13.04 -32.67 -21.48
C ASP A 739 14.21 -33.66 -21.47
N GLY A 740 13.88 -34.94 -21.71
CA GLY A 740 14.83 -36.03 -21.69
C GLY A 740 15.40 -36.26 -20.30
N ASP A 741 16.64 -35.86 -20.09
CA ASP A 741 17.38 -36.05 -18.84
C ASP A 741 17.55 -34.74 -18.06
N ARG A 742 16.73 -33.73 -18.35
CA ARG A 742 16.71 -32.41 -17.68
C ARG A 742 15.28 -31.94 -17.46
N VAL A 743 15.14 -30.90 -16.66
CA VAL A 743 13.90 -30.22 -16.37
C VAL A 743 14.07 -28.75 -16.70
N ILE A 744 13.16 -28.21 -17.50
CA ILE A 744 13.08 -26.79 -17.79
C ILE A 744 12.00 -26.20 -16.89
N LEU A 745 12.41 -25.31 -16.00
CA LEU A 745 11.54 -24.52 -15.16
C LEU A 745 11.29 -23.18 -15.84
N THR A 746 10.03 -22.81 -16.03
CA THR A 746 9.64 -21.48 -16.47
C THR A 746 9.26 -20.66 -15.25
N THR A 747 10.07 -19.67 -14.93
CA THR A 747 9.92 -18.84 -13.74
C THR A 747 9.37 -17.47 -14.11
N ARG A 748 8.66 -16.87 -13.18
CA ARG A 748 8.12 -15.53 -13.26
C ARG A 748 8.48 -14.79 -11.98
N ASP A 749 9.22 -13.70 -12.13
CA ASP A 749 9.42 -12.78 -11.02
C ASP A 749 8.15 -11.97 -10.78
N ASN A 750 7.71 -11.89 -9.52
CA ASN A 750 6.58 -11.08 -9.08
C ASN A 750 6.88 -9.58 -9.17
N ASN A 751 8.16 -9.21 -9.33
CA ASN A 751 8.62 -7.85 -9.58
C ASN A 751 8.58 -7.45 -11.07
N GLY A 752 8.17 -8.34 -11.98
CA GLY A 752 7.96 -8.01 -13.39
C GLY A 752 9.17 -8.15 -14.32
N SER A 753 10.33 -8.58 -13.82
CA SER A 753 11.62 -8.67 -14.55
C SER A 753 11.70 -9.72 -15.69
N GLY A 754 10.57 -10.27 -16.14
CA GLY A 754 10.45 -11.18 -17.27
C GLY A 754 10.24 -12.65 -16.89
N VAL A 755 9.74 -13.42 -17.87
CA VAL A 755 9.69 -14.88 -17.80
C VAL A 755 11.05 -15.40 -18.25
N TYR A 756 11.76 -16.10 -17.38
CA TYR A 756 13.03 -16.72 -17.73
C TYR A 756 12.94 -18.24 -17.54
N GLN A 757 13.85 -18.94 -18.21
CA GLN A 757 13.94 -20.39 -18.12
C GLN A 757 15.20 -20.77 -17.36
N VAL A 758 15.00 -21.65 -16.39
CA VAL A 758 16.08 -22.27 -15.63
C VAL A 758 16.08 -23.75 -15.97
N GLU A 759 17.25 -24.26 -16.32
CA GLU A 759 17.47 -25.67 -16.52
C GLU A 759 17.94 -26.29 -15.22
N ALA A 760 17.36 -27.43 -14.85
CA ALA A 760 17.88 -28.26 -13.78
C ALA A 760 17.97 -29.72 -14.17
N ARG A 761 18.93 -30.45 -13.61
CA ARG A 761 18.96 -31.92 -13.79
C ARG A 761 17.85 -32.59 -12.98
N TYR A 762 17.72 -32.23 -11.71
CA TYR A 762 16.65 -32.71 -10.85
C TYR A 762 15.87 -31.55 -10.24
N VAL A 763 14.58 -31.76 -9.97
CA VAL A 763 13.73 -30.79 -9.27
C VAL A 763 13.17 -31.41 -7.99
N ILE A 764 13.27 -30.67 -6.88
CA ILE A 764 12.60 -30.97 -5.62
C ILE A 764 11.34 -30.11 -5.52
N GLY A 765 10.17 -30.74 -5.57
CA GLY A 765 8.87 -30.12 -5.42
C GLY A 765 8.45 -30.02 -3.96
N ALA A 766 8.50 -28.81 -3.40
CA ALA A 766 8.12 -28.46 -2.03
C ALA A 766 7.09 -27.30 -2.01
N ASP A 767 6.21 -27.23 -3.02
CA ASP A 767 5.37 -26.08 -3.36
C ASP A 767 4.13 -25.88 -2.47
N GLY A 768 3.98 -26.70 -1.43
CA GLY A 768 2.79 -26.70 -0.57
C GLY A 768 1.58 -27.43 -1.15
N GLY A 769 1.76 -28.25 -2.20
CA GLY A 769 0.66 -28.92 -2.90
C GLY A 769 -0.18 -27.96 -3.74
N ARG A 770 0.44 -26.93 -4.34
CA ARG A 770 -0.26 -25.79 -4.94
C ARG A 770 -0.25 -25.80 -6.47
N GLY A 771 0.23 -26.87 -7.10
CA GLY A 771 0.04 -27.09 -8.52
C GLY A 771 0.97 -28.13 -9.13
N LEU A 772 2.17 -28.33 -8.56
CA LEU A 772 3.20 -29.16 -9.21
C LEU A 772 2.75 -30.62 -9.39
N THR A 773 2.17 -31.24 -8.35
CA THR A 773 1.70 -32.63 -8.42
C THR A 773 0.63 -32.81 -9.50
N ASP A 774 -0.30 -31.87 -9.58
CA ASP A 774 -1.40 -31.90 -10.55
C ASP A 774 -0.87 -31.65 -11.97
N GLN A 775 0.10 -30.75 -12.13
CA GLN A 775 0.79 -30.48 -13.40
C GLN A 775 1.54 -31.70 -13.95
N LEU A 776 2.12 -32.51 -13.06
CA LEU A 776 2.76 -33.78 -13.43
C LEU A 776 1.75 -34.89 -13.76
N GLY A 777 0.45 -34.64 -13.60
CA GLY A 777 -0.60 -35.64 -13.80
C GLY A 777 -0.56 -36.78 -12.77
N ILE A 778 0.11 -36.58 -11.63
CA ILE A 778 0.17 -37.58 -10.56
C ILE A 778 -1.12 -37.51 -9.75
N LYS A 779 -1.80 -38.65 -9.62
CA LYS A 779 -3.07 -38.71 -8.88
C LYS A 779 -2.84 -38.70 -7.37
N TRP A 780 -3.87 -38.30 -6.64
CA TRP A 780 -3.92 -38.36 -5.18
C TRP A 780 -4.72 -39.58 -4.73
N GLU A 781 -4.19 -40.31 -3.75
CA GLU A 781 -4.89 -41.36 -3.01
C GLU A 781 -5.30 -40.86 -1.63
N GLY A 782 -6.52 -41.22 -1.20
CA GLY A 782 -7.03 -40.91 0.14
C GLY A 782 -8.26 -40.02 0.14
N GLU A 783 -8.51 -39.36 1.27
CA GLU A 783 -9.73 -38.60 1.53
C GLU A 783 -9.46 -37.09 1.39
N ARG A 784 -10.33 -36.41 0.63
CA ARG A 784 -10.25 -34.97 0.33
C ARG A 784 -11.42 -34.24 0.99
N ASP A 785 -11.20 -32.96 1.32
CA ASP A 785 -12.25 -32.04 1.77
C ASP A 785 -13.04 -32.60 2.98
N ILE A 786 -12.32 -33.19 3.95
CA ILE A 786 -12.91 -33.94 5.06
C ILE A 786 -13.67 -33.00 6.01
N ILE A 787 -13.04 -31.88 6.38
CA ILE A 787 -13.61 -30.82 7.25
C ILE A 787 -13.07 -29.46 6.78
N ASP A 788 -13.95 -28.47 6.67
CA ASP A 788 -13.58 -27.06 6.52
C ASP A 788 -13.22 -26.46 7.90
N MET A 789 -12.03 -25.89 7.99
CA MET A 789 -11.45 -25.33 9.20
C MET A 789 -11.09 -23.86 9.00
N VAL A 790 -11.20 -23.09 10.09
CA VAL A 790 -10.65 -21.74 10.18
C VAL A 790 -9.69 -21.68 11.37
N SER A 791 -8.57 -20.99 11.20
CA SER A 791 -7.59 -20.73 12.25
C SER A 791 -7.26 -19.25 12.35
N ALA A 792 -7.11 -18.77 13.58
CA ALA A 792 -6.77 -17.40 13.94
C ALA A 792 -5.47 -17.36 14.74
N HIS A 793 -4.56 -16.49 14.33
CA HIS A 793 -3.37 -16.12 15.11
C HIS A 793 -3.71 -14.85 15.89
N ILE A 794 -3.68 -14.93 17.22
CA ILE A 794 -4.06 -13.84 18.11
C ILE A 794 -2.95 -13.51 19.12
N VAL A 795 -2.92 -12.28 19.61
CA VAL A 795 -2.21 -11.86 20.83
C VAL A 795 -3.25 -11.64 21.92
N ALA A 796 -3.17 -12.37 23.02
CA ALA A 796 -4.20 -12.32 24.07
C ALA A 796 -3.66 -12.88 25.40
N PRO A 797 -4.01 -12.30 26.57
CA PRO A 797 -3.44 -12.64 27.88
C PRO A 797 -3.94 -13.99 28.46
N LEU A 798 -4.03 -15.04 27.63
CA LEU A 798 -4.73 -16.28 27.95
C LEU A 798 -3.99 -17.18 28.95
N SER A 799 -2.67 -17.04 29.09
CA SER A 799 -1.90 -17.81 30.07
C SER A 799 -2.40 -17.56 31.51
N ALA A 800 -2.82 -16.34 31.82
CA ALA A 800 -3.35 -15.97 33.15
C ALA A 800 -4.69 -16.65 33.47
N HIS A 801 -5.45 -17.05 32.45
CA HIS A 801 -6.73 -17.74 32.58
C HIS A 801 -6.60 -19.26 32.49
N HIS A 802 -5.41 -19.76 32.13
CA HIS A 802 -5.19 -21.19 32.00
C HIS A 802 -4.90 -21.82 33.37
N PRO A 803 -5.71 -22.80 33.84
CA PRO A 803 -5.60 -23.33 35.21
C PRO A 803 -4.38 -24.22 35.43
N ASP A 804 -3.72 -24.65 34.36
CA ASP A 804 -2.47 -25.42 34.42
C ASP A 804 -1.57 -25.02 33.24
N PRO A 805 -0.45 -24.33 33.49
CA PRO A 805 0.40 -23.77 32.44
C PRO A 805 1.12 -24.84 31.60
N ARG A 806 1.09 -26.12 32.02
CA ARG A 806 1.69 -27.24 31.27
C ARG A 806 0.94 -27.64 30.01
N ASN A 807 -0.30 -27.17 29.85
CA ASN A 807 -1.14 -27.53 28.73
C ASN A 807 -0.72 -26.75 27.49
N PHE A 808 -0.14 -27.48 26.53
CA PHE A 808 0.21 -26.90 25.25
C PHE A 808 -1.04 -26.67 24.39
N ILE A 809 -1.88 -27.72 24.29
CA ILE A 809 -3.12 -27.68 23.53
C ILE A 809 -4.30 -27.87 24.47
N THR A 810 -5.28 -27.00 24.34
CA THR A 810 -6.56 -27.08 25.03
C THR A 810 -7.67 -27.21 24.01
N TRP A 811 -8.41 -28.32 24.10
CA TRP A 811 -9.62 -28.57 23.33
C TRP A 811 -10.84 -28.10 24.12
N PHE A 812 -11.77 -27.44 23.44
CA PHE A 812 -13.03 -27.01 24.02
C PHE A 812 -14.16 -27.93 23.58
N ILE A 813 -15.10 -28.22 24.47
CA ILE A 813 -16.30 -29.00 24.17
C ILE A 813 -17.51 -28.20 24.65
N ASP A 814 -18.26 -27.67 23.71
CA ASP A 814 -19.55 -27.04 23.94
C ASP A 814 -20.67 -27.92 23.35
N PRO A 815 -21.59 -28.45 24.18
CA PRO A 815 -22.70 -29.27 23.70
C PRO A 815 -23.61 -28.52 22.71
N LEU A 816 -23.68 -27.18 22.78
CA LEU A 816 -24.46 -26.37 21.85
C LEU A 816 -23.84 -26.34 20.43
N LYS A 817 -22.53 -26.56 20.33
CA LYS A 817 -21.77 -26.54 19.07
C LYS A 817 -21.56 -27.94 18.49
N GLY A 818 -22.03 -28.98 19.17
CA GLY A 818 -22.02 -30.36 18.69
C GLY A 818 -20.65 -31.05 18.79
N GLY A 819 -19.81 -30.70 19.76
CA GLY A 819 -18.59 -31.43 20.08
C GLY A 819 -17.27 -30.67 19.87
N SER A 820 -16.16 -31.35 20.12
CA SER A 820 -14.82 -30.77 20.27
C SER A 820 -14.29 -30.07 19.02
N ILE A 821 -14.40 -30.70 17.85
CA ILE A 821 -13.84 -30.18 16.59
C ILE A 821 -14.57 -28.91 16.13
N ARG A 822 -15.90 -28.89 16.29
CA ARG A 822 -16.71 -27.71 16.00
C ARG A 822 -16.44 -26.62 17.01
N THR A 823 -16.39 -26.92 18.29
CA THR A 823 -16.14 -25.90 19.33
C THR A 823 -14.78 -25.21 19.11
N GLY A 824 -13.71 -26.00 18.98
CA GLY A 824 -12.37 -25.52 18.64
C GLY A 824 -11.30 -25.88 19.65
N TYR A 825 -10.06 -25.53 19.33
CA TYR A 825 -8.90 -25.74 20.18
C TYR A 825 -7.96 -24.53 20.12
N LEU A 826 -7.14 -24.41 21.16
CA LEU A 826 -6.21 -23.32 21.39
C LEU A 826 -4.83 -23.88 21.75
N TYR A 827 -3.76 -23.30 21.22
CA TYR A 827 -2.40 -23.58 21.69
C TYR A 827 -1.46 -22.37 21.63
N HIS A 828 -0.51 -22.33 22.55
CA HIS A 828 0.41 -21.21 22.74
C HIS A 828 1.47 -21.18 21.64
N LEU A 829 1.78 -20.01 21.09
CA LEU A 829 2.75 -19.83 20.01
C LEU A 829 4.09 -19.25 20.48
N GLY A 830 4.12 -18.52 21.60
CA GLY A 830 5.29 -17.78 22.07
C GLY A 830 5.07 -16.27 21.90
N PRO A 831 6.11 -15.46 21.74
CA PRO A 831 7.53 -15.82 21.89
C PRO A 831 7.82 -16.29 23.32
N TYR A 832 8.92 -17.00 23.53
CA TYR A 832 9.30 -17.51 24.85
C TYR A 832 10.57 -16.80 25.34
N PRO A 833 10.59 -16.22 26.56
CA PRO A 833 9.47 -16.12 27.50
C PRO A 833 8.37 -15.16 26.97
N ALA A 834 7.11 -15.52 27.23
CA ALA A 834 5.95 -14.70 26.86
C ALA A 834 5.54 -13.82 28.04
N THR A 835 5.08 -12.60 27.77
CA THR A 835 4.38 -11.74 28.74
C THR A 835 2.89 -11.67 28.39
N THR A 836 2.07 -11.17 29.30
CA THR A 836 0.62 -10.97 29.07
C THR A 836 0.31 -10.06 27.88
N THR A 837 1.25 -9.25 27.42
CA THR A 837 1.10 -8.33 26.29
C THR A 837 1.74 -8.83 25.00
N THR A 838 2.55 -9.90 25.06
CA THR A 838 3.26 -10.44 23.90
C THR A 838 2.88 -11.88 23.60
N GLU A 839 2.15 -12.56 24.50
CA GLU A 839 1.78 -13.95 24.30
C GLU A 839 0.83 -14.13 23.12
N GLU A 840 1.28 -14.93 22.17
CA GLU A 840 0.55 -15.25 20.95
C GLU A 840 -0.03 -16.66 21.03
N TRP A 841 -1.18 -16.84 20.40
CA TRP A 841 -1.95 -18.08 20.41
C TRP A 841 -2.50 -18.40 19.03
N LEU A 842 -2.66 -19.69 18.72
CA LEU A 842 -3.50 -20.14 17.63
C LEU A 842 -4.81 -20.68 18.20
N PHE A 843 -5.93 -20.13 17.76
CA PHE A 843 -7.25 -20.72 17.93
C PHE A 843 -7.75 -21.28 16.60
N ALA A 844 -8.34 -22.48 16.59
CA ALA A 844 -8.89 -23.08 15.38
C ALA A 844 -10.17 -23.88 15.65
N CYS A 845 -11.12 -23.82 14.72
CA CYS A 845 -12.40 -24.53 14.82
C CYS A 845 -12.94 -24.94 13.43
N ALA A 846 -13.82 -25.95 13.40
CA ALA A 846 -14.53 -26.30 12.18
C ALA A 846 -15.68 -25.32 11.86
N VAL A 847 -15.89 -25.07 10.58
CA VAL A 847 -16.99 -24.26 10.05
C VAL A 847 -18.26 -25.11 9.92
N ASN A 848 -19.43 -24.55 10.25
CA ASN A 848 -20.69 -25.27 10.10
C ASN A 848 -21.09 -25.31 8.61
N PRO A 849 -21.26 -26.50 7.99
CA PRO A 849 -21.60 -26.62 6.57
C PRO A 849 -23.00 -26.10 6.22
N GLU A 850 -23.93 -25.98 7.18
CA GLU A 850 -25.27 -25.44 6.96
C GLU A 850 -25.32 -23.90 7.00
N ASN A 851 -24.27 -23.26 7.51
CA ASN A 851 -24.16 -21.80 7.61
C ASN A 851 -22.75 -21.37 7.18
N VAL A 852 -22.47 -21.52 5.89
CA VAL A 852 -21.16 -21.21 5.27
C VAL A 852 -20.97 -19.69 5.18
N GLN A 853 -20.85 -19.02 6.33
CA GLN A 853 -20.26 -17.69 6.37
C GLN A 853 -18.74 -17.83 6.33
N TYR A 854 -18.13 -17.14 5.38
CA TYR A 854 -16.68 -16.94 5.38
C TYR A 854 -16.34 -16.06 6.59
N PHE A 855 -15.68 -16.61 7.60
CA PHE A 855 -15.28 -15.86 8.79
C PHE A 855 -14.45 -14.64 8.38
N LYS A 856 -15.01 -13.45 8.62
CA LYS A 856 -14.28 -12.18 8.65
C LYS A 856 -13.60 -12.02 10.02
N THR A 857 -12.82 -10.96 10.15
CA THR A 857 -12.11 -10.61 11.40
C THR A 857 -13.05 -10.57 12.59
N GLU A 858 -14.20 -9.91 12.44
CA GLU A 858 -15.17 -9.67 13.51
C GLU A 858 -15.85 -10.99 13.94
N ASP A 859 -16.27 -11.81 12.96
CA ASP A 859 -16.91 -13.12 13.20
C ASP A 859 -15.96 -14.06 13.97
N MET A 860 -14.66 -13.99 13.68
CA MET A 860 -13.65 -14.83 14.30
C MET A 860 -13.36 -14.39 15.74
N ILE A 861 -13.35 -13.08 16.00
CA ILE A 861 -13.22 -12.54 17.35
C ILE A 861 -14.43 -12.95 18.19
N GLU A 862 -15.65 -12.76 17.68
CA GLU A 862 -16.87 -13.20 18.36
C GLU A 862 -16.83 -14.70 18.66
N ARG A 863 -16.40 -15.52 17.70
CA ARG A 863 -16.24 -16.96 17.90
C ARG A 863 -15.24 -17.32 19.00
N ILE A 864 -14.12 -16.60 19.10
CA ILE A 864 -13.14 -16.80 20.15
C ILE A 864 -13.74 -16.44 21.51
N HIS A 865 -14.42 -15.29 21.63
CA HIS A 865 -15.08 -14.89 22.88
C HIS A 865 -16.16 -15.88 23.32
N ASP A 866 -17.01 -16.32 22.40
CA ASP A 866 -18.09 -17.27 22.66
C ASP A 866 -17.55 -18.65 23.10
N THR A 867 -16.39 -19.06 22.55
CA THR A 867 -15.76 -20.33 22.94
C THR A 867 -15.02 -20.23 24.27
N LEU A 868 -14.25 -19.16 24.50
CA LEU A 868 -13.41 -19.02 25.69
C LEU A 868 -14.18 -18.56 26.92
N GLN A 869 -15.25 -17.78 26.73
CA GLN A 869 -16.12 -17.20 27.77
C GLN A 869 -15.35 -16.43 28.87
N ILE A 870 -14.19 -15.87 28.53
CA ILE A 870 -13.41 -15.00 29.41
C ILE A 870 -14.01 -13.58 29.37
N PRO A 871 -14.49 -13.03 30.50
CA PRO A 871 -15.05 -11.69 30.53
C PRO A 871 -13.99 -10.63 30.20
N ASN A 872 -14.32 -9.68 29.33
CA ASN A 872 -13.45 -8.57 28.92
C ASN A 872 -12.07 -9.02 28.40
N LEU A 873 -12.01 -10.15 27.71
CA LEU A 873 -10.78 -10.60 27.06
C LEU A 873 -10.34 -9.57 26.01
N ASP A 874 -9.13 -9.05 26.14
CA ASP A 874 -8.51 -8.21 25.11
C ASP A 874 -7.71 -9.12 24.18
N ASN A 875 -8.05 -9.16 22.89
CA ASN A 875 -7.35 -9.98 21.92
C ASN A 875 -7.17 -9.27 20.57
N ASP A 876 -5.92 -9.18 20.12
CA ASP A 876 -5.55 -8.61 18.84
C ASP A 876 -5.36 -9.73 17.80
N LEU A 877 -6.13 -9.68 16.71
CA LEU A 877 -6.10 -10.67 15.65
C LEU A 877 -5.04 -10.31 14.60
N LYS A 878 -4.00 -11.16 14.48
CA LYS A 878 -2.90 -10.96 13.52
C LYS A 878 -3.20 -11.50 12.13
N SER A 879 -3.83 -12.67 12.04
CA SER A 879 -4.19 -13.28 10.75
C SER A 879 -5.22 -14.38 10.88
N ILE A 880 -5.99 -14.60 9.81
CA ILE A 880 -6.93 -15.72 9.65
C ILE A 880 -6.49 -16.58 8.46
N SER A 881 -6.59 -17.90 8.60
CA SER A 881 -6.43 -18.84 7.49
C SER A 881 -7.61 -19.80 7.42
N HIS A 882 -8.22 -19.90 6.24
CA HIS A 882 -9.22 -20.91 5.91
C HIS A 882 -8.54 -22.09 5.22
N TRP A 883 -8.82 -23.30 5.66
CA TRP A 883 -8.16 -24.49 5.13
C TRP A 883 -9.04 -25.73 5.25
N ARG A 884 -8.76 -26.71 4.40
CA ARG A 884 -9.47 -27.98 4.39
C ARG A 884 -8.59 -29.09 4.92
N VAL A 885 -9.17 -29.90 5.81
CA VAL A 885 -8.55 -31.13 6.27
C VAL A 885 -8.54 -32.12 5.11
N ASN A 886 -7.35 -32.61 4.78
CA ASN A 886 -7.12 -33.59 3.75
C ASN A 886 -6.25 -34.71 4.31
N SER A 887 -6.49 -35.93 3.86
CA SER A 887 -5.63 -37.10 4.11
C SER A 887 -5.28 -37.70 2.76
N LEU A 888 -4.37 -37.03 2.04
CA LEU A 888 -4.00 -37.35 0.68
C LEU A 888 -2.52 -37.73 0.58
N VAL A 889 -2.21 -38.71 -0.25
CA VAL A 889 -0.85 -39.11 -0.60
C VAL A 889 -0.76 -39.28 -2.10
N ALA A 890 0.26 -38.67 -2.72
CA ALA A 890 0.48 -38.81 -4.16
C ALA A 890 0.72 -40.29 -4.53
N GLU A 891 0.15 -40.73 -5.65
CA GLU A 891 0.33 -42.08 -6.21
C GLU A 891 1.81 -42.38 -6.48
N ARG A 892 2.57 -41.35 -6.85
CA ARG A 892 4.01 -41.38 -7.08
C ARG A 892 4.70 -40.21 -6.39
N TYR A 893 5.90 -40.44 -5.86
CA TYR A 893 6.76 -39.39 -5.29
C TYR A 893 7.83 -38.94 -6.28
N ARG A 894 7.95 -39.64 -7.42
CA ARG A 894 8.84 -39.31 -8.53
C ARG A 894 8.03 -39.19 -9.83
N SER A 895 8.37 -38.22 -10.67
CA SER A 895 7.76 -38.06 -12.00
C SER A 895 8.02 -39.27 -12.89
N GLU A 896 7.22 -39.40 -13.96
CA GLU A 896 7.31 -40.53 -14.89
C GLU A 896 8.64 -40.58 -15.65
N GLN A 897 9.22 -39.44 -16.01
CA GLN A 897 10.55 -39.38 -16.64
C GLN A 897 11.68 -39.36 -15.59
N GLY A 898 11.34 -39.32 -14.30
CA GLY A 898 12.26 -39.55 -13.20
C GLY A 898 13.10 -38.35 -12.77
N CYS A 899 12.88 -37.14 -13.29
CA CYS A 899 13.71 -35.98 -12.97
C CYS A 899 13.11 -35.08 -11.86
N ILE A 900 11.86 -35.28 -11.47
CA ILE A 900 11.16 -34.44 -10.48
C ILE A 900 10.73 -35.29 -9.29
N PHE A 901 10.98 -34.81 -8.08
CA PHE A 901 10.72 -35.50 -6.82
C PHE A 901 9.84 -34.66 -5.90
N LEU A 902 8.76 -35.23 -5.38
CA LEU A 902 7.82 -34.55 -4.48
C LEU A 902 8.24 -34.76 -3.03
N VAL A 903 8.20 -33.71 -2.21
CA VAL A 903 8.44 -33.74 -0.76
C VAL A 903 7.36 -32.95 -0.02
N GLY A 904 7.11 -33.28 1.25
CA GLY A 904 6.12 -32.55 2.08
C GLY A 904 4.73 -32.50 1.46
N ASP A 905 4.05 -31.36 1.52
CA ASP A 905 2.67 -31.19 1.03
C ASP A 905 2.48 -31.44 -0.48
N ALA A 906 3.56 -31.41 -1.27
CA ALA A 906 3.53 -31.82 -2.67
C ALA A 906 3.40 -33.35 -2.81
N ALA A 907 3.84 -34.12 -1.82
CA ALA A 907 3.80 -35.58 -1.81
C ALA A 907 2.67 -36.14 -0.92
N HIS A 908 2.33 -35.46 0.18
CA HIS A 908 1.30 -35.90 1.12
C HIS A 908 0.71 -34.72 1.89
N ARG A 909 -0.62 -34.65 1.98
CA ARG A 909 -1.34 -33.66 2.80
C ARG A 909 -1.98 -34.40 3.95
N ILE A 910 -1.49 -34.13 5.15
CA ILE A 910 -1.78 -34.92 6.36
C ILE A 910 -2.62 -34.09 7.33
N PRO A 911 -3.67 -34.65 7.95
CA PRO A 911 -4.41 -33.96 9.01
C PRO A 911 -3.48 -33.56 10.17
N PRO A 912 -3.59 -32.35 10.75
CA PRO A 912 -2.65 -31.87 11.76
C PRO A 912 -2.72 -32.62 13.11
N TRP A 913 -3.64 -33.56 13.28
CA TRP A 913 -3.85 -34.35 14.50
C TRP A 913 -2.70 -35.33 14.76
N GLY A 914 -1.73 -34.86 15.55
CA GLY A 914 -0.48 -35.57 15.90
C GLY A 914 0.79 -34.85 15.47
N ALA A 915 0.68 -33.70 14.80
CA ALA A 915 1.81 -32.88 14.33
C ALA A 915 2.82 -33.64 13.46
N LEU A 916 2.35 -34.54 12.57
CA LEU A 916 3.24 -35.44 11.82
C LEU A 916 3.60 -34.96 10.40
N GLY A 917 2.81 -34.06 9.81
CA GLY A 917 2.96 -33.63 8.41
C GLY A 917 4.32 -33.00 8.10
N LEU A 918 4.62 -31.85 8.75
CA LEU A 918 5.89 -31.14 8.54
C LEU A 918 7.11 -32.00 8.88
N ASN A 919 7.03 -32.81 9.95
CA ASN A 919 8.08 -33.76 10.30
C ASN A 919 8.36 -34.76 9.18
N THR A 920 7.30 -35.32 8.58
CA THR A 920 7.43 -36.27 7.47
C THR A 920 8.09 -35.59 6.27
N GLY A 921 7.68 -34.35 5.94
CA GLY A 921 8.28 -33.57 4.86
C GLY A 921 9.78 -33.28 5.05
N ILE A 922 10.20 -32.88 6.26
CA ILE A 922 11.63 -32.67 6.56
C ILE A 922 12.43 -33.98 6.44
N GLN A 923 11.84 -35.09 6.87
CA GLN A 923 12.46 -36.41 6.75
C GLN A 923 12.50 -36.92 5.30
N ASP A 924 11.56 -36.52 4.45
CA ASP A 924 11.59 -36.78 3.01
C ASP A 924 12.77 -36.06 2.36
N ALA A 925 12.91 -34.76 2.63
CA ALA A 925 14.05 -33.97 2.17
C ALA A 925 15.39 -34.58 2.63
N HIS A 926 15.47 -35.00 3.90
CA HIS A 926 16.65 -35.66 4.45
C HIS A 926 16.99 -36.97 3.74
N ASN A 927 15.99 -37.80 3.43
CA ASN A 927 16.20 -39.06 2.70
C ASN A 927 16.58 -38.83 1.23
N LEU A 928 15.97 -37.84 0.58
CA LEU A 928 16.13 -37.57 -0.85
C LEU A 928 17.48 -36.92 -1.17
N VAL A 929 17.88 -35.90 -0.42
CA VAL A 929 19.00 -35.01 -0.81
C VAL A 929 20.33 -35.74 -0.95
N TRP A 930 20.65 -36.70 -0.07
CA TRP A 930 21.90 -37.45 -0.20
C TRP A 930 21.90 -38.36 -1.43
N LYS A 931 20.75 -38.94 -1.80
CA LYS A 931 20.61 -39.78 -3.00
C LYS A 931 20.82 -38.95 -4.27
N LEU A 932 20.20 -37.77 -4.33
CA LEU A 932 20.41 -36.79 -5.41
C LEU A 932 21.88 -36.35 -5.47
N SER A 933 22.50 -36.08 -4.33
CA SER A 933 23.91 -35.66 -4.26
C SER A 933 24.87 -36.73 -4.78
N VAL A 934 24.59 -38.02 -4.50
CA VAL A 934 25.34 -39.15 -5.07
C VAL A 934 25.12 -39.26 -6.58
N ALA A 935 23.87 -39.12 -7.05
CA ALA A 935 23.55 -39.19 -8.47
C ALA A 935 24.20 -38.06 -9.28
N ILE A 936 24.20 -36.81 -8.76
CA ILE A 936 24.80 -35.63 -9.41
C ILE A 936 26.33 -35.73 -9.52
N ARG A 937 27.01 -36.36 -8.56
CA ARG A 937 28.48 -36.47 -8.54
C ARG A 937 29.05 -37.58 -9.43
N SER A 938 28.20 -38.36 -10.08
CA SER A 938 28.62 -39.49 -10.91
C SER A 938 28.56 -39.15 -12.40
N ASP A 939 29.64 -39.42 -13.12
CA ASP A 939 29.72 -39.31 -14.59
C ASP A 939 28.89 -40.37 -15.34
N GLN A 940 28.32 -41.36 -14.62
CA GLN A 940 27.45 -42.42 -15.17
C GLN A 940 25.99 -42.22 -14.74
N LEU A 941 25.36 -41.19 -15.29
CA LEU A 941 24.07 -40.63 -14.87
C LEU A 941 22.87 -41.59 -14.94
N GLY A 942 22.92 -42.68 -15.73
CA GLY A 942 21.87 -43.70 -15.78
C GLY A 942 21.98 -44.81 -14.72
N ARG A 943 23.12 -44.93 -14.04
CA ARG A 943 23.42 -46.03 -13.12
C ARG A 943 22.73 -45.90 -11.76
N TYR A 944 22.35 -44.69 -11.37
CA TYR A 944 21.78 -44.39 -10.05
C TYR A 944 20.26 -44.26 -10.04
N ASN A 945 19.57 -44.51 -11.17
CA ASN A 945 18.12 -44.51 -11.20
C ASN A 945 17.52 -45.50 -10.19
N ALA A 946 18.09 -46.70 -10.07
CA ALA A 946 17.67 -47.68 -9.07
C ALA A 946 17.82 -47.17 -7.63
N LEU A 947 18.84 -46.35 -7.34
CA LEU A 947 18.99 -45.69 -6.04
C LEU A 947 17.93 -44.60 -5.85
N LEU A 948 17.66 -43.78 -6.87
CA LEU A 948 16.64 -42.73 -6.81
C LEU A 948 15.22 -43.31 -6.68
N ASP A 949 14.95 -44.46 -7.30
CA ASP A 949 13.67 -45.18 -7.18
C ASP A 949 13.41 -45.66 -5.75
N THR A 950 14.47 -45.92 -4.96
CA THR A 950 14.28 -46.27 -3.54
C THR A 950 13.64 -45.16 -2.73
N TYR A 951 13.72 -43.88 -3.16
CA TYR A 951 13.08 -42.78 -2.44
C TYR A 951 11.58 -43.00 -2.29
N GLU A 952 10.88 -43.31 -3.39
CA GLU A 952 9.44 -43.59 -3.35
C GLU A 952 9.15 -44.85 -2.52
N ALA A 953 9.91 -45.93 -2.75
CA ALA A 953 9.74 -47.20 -2.04
C ALA A 953 9.93 -47.05 -0.51
N GLU A 954 10.81 -46.16 -0.07
CA GLU A 954 11.08 -45.90 1.34
C GLU A 954 10.13 -44.90 1.97
N ARG A 955 9.75 -43.83 1.24
CA ARG A 955 9.05 -42.68 1.82
C ARG A 955 7.55 -42.71 1.62
N ARG A 956 7.06 -43.19 0.48
CA ARG A 956 5.61 -43.25 0.21
C ARG A 956 4.86 -44.13 1.21
N PRO A 957 5.33 -45.33 1.62
CA PRO A 957 4.66 -46.12 2.65
C PRO A 957 4.60 -45.42 4.01
N ILE A 958 5.55 -44.54 4.32
CA ILE A 958 5.54 -43.73 5.54
C ILE A 958 4.47 -42.64 5.41
N GLY A 959 4.40 -41.93 4.28
CA GLY A 959 3.33 -40.96 4.01
C GLY A 959 1.94 -41.57 4.16
N LEU A 960 1.70 -42.76 3.58
CA LEU A 960 0.44 -43.50 3.73
C LEU A 960 0.13 -43.86 5.20
N ARG A 961 1.11 -44.37 5.93
CA ARG A 961 0.95 -44.72 7.34
C ARG A 961 0.62 -43.50 8.18
N VAL A 962 1.37 -42.41 7.98
CA VAL A 962 1.19 -41.16 8.73
C VAL A 962 -0.17 -40.53 8.41
N ALA A 963 -0.56 -40.45 7.14
CA ALA A 963 -1.87 -39.96 6.73
C ALA A 963 -2.99 -40.75 7.41
N LYS A 964 -2.93 -42.09 7.38
CA LYS A 964 -3.90 -42.96 8.06
C LYS A 964 -3.92 -42.77 9.57
N THR A 965 -2.77 -42.67 10.23
CA THR A 965 -2.68 -42.45 11.68
C THR A 965 -3.26 -41.09 12.06
N SER A 966 -2.93 -40.03 11.33
CA SER A 966 -3.45 -38.69 11.59
C SER A 966 -4.95 -38.58 11.32
N LEU A 967 -5.46 -39.24 10.27
CA LEU A 967 -6.89 -39.35 10.02
C LEU A 967 -7.63 -40.08 11.15
N HIS A 968 -7.06 -41.19 11.63
CA HIS A 968 -7.62 -41.91 12.77
C HIS A 968 -7.64 -41.05 14.04
N ASN A 969 -6.58 -40.27 14.30
CA ASN A 969 -6.53 -39.35 15.44
C ASN A 969 -7.60 -38.25 15.37
N LEU A 970 -7.85 -37.71 14.16
CA LEU A 970 -8.93 -36.76 13.91
C LEU A 970 -10.29 -37.41 14.20
N GLN A 971 -10.57 -38.55 13.58
CA GLN A 971 -11.84 -39.26 13.73
C GLN A 971 -12.10 -39.65 15.19
N SER A 972 -11.06 -39.99 15.95
CA SER A 972 -11.16 -40.33 17.37
C SER A 972 -11.66 -39.19 18.26
N HIS A 973 -11.53 -37.91 17.85
CA HIS A 973 -12.10 -36.81 18.62
C HIS A 973 -13.63 -36.87 18.62
N ALA A 974 -14.26 -37.07 17.47
CA ALA A 974 -15.71 -37.21 17.38
C ALA A 974 -16.21 -38.61 17.82
N LEU A 975 -15.57 -39.67 17.32
CA LEU A 975 -16.03 -41.06 17.48
C LEU A 975 -15.73 -41.69 18.84
N ILE A 976 -14.82 -41.10 19.63
CA ILE A 976 -14.43 -41.64 20.93
C ILE A 976 -14.62 -40.59 22.02
N MET A 977 -13.98 -39.41 21.89
CA MET A 977 -14.02 -38.41 22.96
C MET A 977 -15.41 -37.77 23.12
N ASP A 978 -15.95 -37.17 22.05
CA ASP A 978 -17.28 -36.54 22.10
C ASP A 978 -18.38 -37.58 22.37
N SER A 979 -18.28 -38.73 21.71
CA SER A 979 -19.20 -39.86 21.91
C SER A 979 -19.22 -40.41 23.34
N ALA A 980 -18.07 -40.45 24.04
CA ALA A 980 -18.00 -40.88 25.44
C ALA A 980 -18.71 -39.93 26.41
N LEU A 981 -18.91 -38.66 26.01
CA LEU A 981 -19.70 -37.67 26.73
C LEU A 981 -21.17 -37.67 26.31
N GLY A 982 -21.58 -38.59 25.42
CA GLY A 982 -22.91 -38.59 24.81
C GLY A 982 -23.16 -37.42 23.85
N ILE A 983 -22.11 -36.72 23.41
CA ILE A 983 -22.20 -35.56 22.52
C ILE A 983 -21.98 -36.00 21.07
N SER A 984 -22.86 -35.57 20.17
CA SER A 984 -22.69 -35.78 18.74
C SER A 984 -23.29 -34.62 17.93
N PRO A 985 -22.70 -34.27 16.77
CA PRO A 985 -23.29 -33.32 15.83
C PRO A 985 -24.68 -33.69 15.32
N GLU A 986 -25.04 -34.98 15.38
CA GLU A 986 -26.30 -35.54 14.89
C GLU A 986 -27.43 -35.51 15.95
N ASN A 987 -27.07 -35.34 17.23
CA ASN A 987 -28.04 -35.18 18.31
C ASN A 987 -28.69 -33.79 18.27
N ASP A 988 -29.92 -33.68 18.78
CA ASP A 988 -30.51 -32.38 19.06
C ASP A 988 -29.79 -31.67 20.22
N THR A 989 -29.87 -30.34 20.25
CA THR A 989 -29.17 -29.50 21.23
C THR A 989 -29.52 -29.86 22.68
N ALA A 990 -30.78 -30.22 22.97
CA ALA A 990 -31.21 -30.52 24.33
C ALA A 990 -30.62 -31.86 24.81
N SER A 991 -30.51 -32.84 23.90
CA SER A 991 -29.86 -34.12 24.16
C SER A 991 -28.37 -33.96 24.46
N ASN A 992 -27.65 -33.14 23.68
CA ASN A 992 -26.24 -32.85 23.93
C ASN A 992 -26.02 -32.13 25.27
N VAL A 993 -26.86 -31.14 25.60
CA VAL A 993 -26.77 -30.40 26.87
C VAL A 993 -26.99 -31.34 28.05
N LYS A 994 -28.05 -32.16 27.98
CA LYS A 994 -28.37 -33.12 29.04
C LYS A 994 -27.23 -34.11 29.29
N ALA A 995 -26.63 -34.67 28.23
CA ALA A 995 -25.53 -35.61 28.38
C ALA A 995 -24.31 -34.97 29.07
N MET A 996 -24.02 -33.70 28.76
CA MET A 996 -22.95 -32.94 29.41
C MET A 996 -23.26 -32.61 30.87
N GLU A 997 -24.52 -32.31 31.21
CA GLU A 997 -24.96 -32.09 32.60
C GLU A 997 -24.87 -33.37 33.43
N GLU A 998 -25.28 -34.52 32.87
CA GLU A 998 -25.18 -35.82 33.52
C GLU A 998 -23.72 -36.19 33.83
N TYR A 999 -22.78 -35.88 32.93
CA TYR A 999 -21.35 -36.13 33.16
C TYR A 999 -20.78 -35.39 34.37
N PHE A 1000 -21.23 -34.16 34.63
CA PHE A 1000 -20.77 -33.37 35.78
C PHE A 1000 -21.63 -33.52 37.03
N THR A 1001 -22.73 -34.27 36.95
CA THR A 1001 -23.54 -34.61 38.12
C THR A 1001 -22.78 -35.70 38.89
N PRO A 1002 -22.44 -35.50 40.18
CA PRO A 1002 -21.78 -36.54 40.96
C PRO A 1002 -22.67 -37.79 41.01
N ASP A 1003 -22.16 -38.94 40.58
CA ASP A 1003 -22.83 -40.21 40.81
C ASP A 1003 -23.03 -40.38 42.32
N SER A 1004 -24.30 -40.51 42.75
CA SER A 1004 -24.65 -40.86 44.12
C SER A 1004 -24.33 -42.33 44.46
N THR A 1005 -23.36 -42.94 43.80
CA THR A 1005 -22.93 -44.32 44.02
C THR A 1005 -21.42 -44.47 43.82
N GLU A 1006 -20.65 -44.02 44.81
CA GLU A 1006 -19.61 -44.89 45.38
C GLU A 1006 -20.32 -46.00 46.15
N GLY A 1007 -20.23 -47.20 45.59
CA GLY A 1007 -20.19 -48.49 46.27
C GLY A 1007 -19.12 -49.31 45.57
#